data_AF-A0A935M3B6-F1
#
_entry.id   AF-A0A935M3B6-F1
#
_cell.length_a   1.000
_cell.length_b   1.000
_cell.length_c   1.000
_cell.angle_alpha   90.00
_cell.angle_beta   90.00
_cell.angle_gamma   90.00
#
_symmetry.space_group_name_H-M   'P 1'
#
loop_
_entity.id
_entity.type
_entity.pdbx_description
1 polymer ?
#
loop_
_entity_poly.entity_id
_entity_poly.type
_entity_poly.pdbx_seq_one_letter_code
_entity_poly.pdbx_strand_id
1 'polypeptide(L)'
;MNKLIYIFLIIVTAQFVFSKPRNDNPNNAKNNRTILLDNNTPNSTSAFVKLQTRFDPNRVDSWFQNSGTFNQDIRTNNTPGFQWPTGSSRFAIFTSGLSIGCYYNGSIRQAAASYAGEYAPGYIDQNGVVKTDARFRIYKIKAGDNAATNPDYAAWGDMIPFGAPYVDMNNDGVYSPGVDIPGIKDAEQTLFLCMTDGFPERHAVGEGFGGGTAPINAEVHLTLWGYNTQGLEDLQFVNWVVINKSNTTWERTFFSVIVDPDLGDATDDYIGCDTSAISGNKDMAFCYNADNIDGSGSPPSYGQSPPASGMDFFQSPIIRTSNPNDSVSYYFPPGSSNKVTKQGKQLGLSSFVYFTNTGSGGVQCEQDPGTPLEAYRYQTGIKKDGTPWLYPGTLQPTKFCYPGDPERFTGWSERGTNGVSNLAVVKNCGGAITGTPEVSPPGDRRFIFNSGDSLFNVAPGDTQIIVLGQFVAKGTSNLNSVTQLKRTDATAQSLYNSNFAVNAPPPSPEVSVSIGTQNAALGQANISFAWGDRSESYLVWDSLLQPRSDSSFLKFEGYEIYEIKRSAVNIPDFNDPASINNDIKLLQIYDIIDTVGIIIDTLPTGISVNGVPQYGNFPVVPYYTAPIPNGFPNTGIFRNYLVTQTAYPEENGGSTSLIYGNTYKFAIVAYAYRTNPKSKSDRKVVRSPFISAIKTIVPQSSVAGSEFIIKNGDTINTNRRDLGVMPIVKNQDQLKTALYKINFNAPDTSYNILRSENSGASFDTLYKNSKYIKSSLGTTFPDDSSKIVDGVLIKVQKILNAGVIRDTYTPKDSTQAKLEGWEYEPATNVFLTGVDTLGGYATQRPYQNKSMSLSYPNANTFSGTGTTITPERLHKVVIEYSDTNNGQMAYRYVNNTIFPPADPSFAPYIISTGAAFRYQDMRKVPFKVYEVIDAGDSLATSVKRQVNCAFLENNDSLFATVNGVQTEVGRGKINGMWDPTTFRTGGLEILYIFASDYNSAPNTFYTTKNLRTNQSQFDITFVWNPKRINNSMDFKSGDKFTIYPYTVTRPVQITGVPLFYEFRTTAPVVGNSDLAKSQGDLDKIRAVPNPFYGFSDIQRNTSDRYITFRRLPKVCNIKIFTLSGDFIRKLDKNNDESTLTWDIKNLESVPIASGMYIALIEAPGIGEKIIKLAIFTSEERIGF
;
A
#
# COMPACT_ATOMS: atom_id res chain seq x y z
N MET A 1 15.45 -50.46 56.82
CA MET A 1 15.06 -50.85 58.19
C MET A 1 14.03 -49.84 58.64
N ASN A 2 12.82 -50.34 58.96
CA ASN A 2 11.61 -49.67 59.46
C ASN A 2 11.06 -48.47 58.67
N LYS A 3 10.06 -48.64 57.80
CA LYS A 3 8.64 -49.07 57.99
C LYS A 3 7.70 -47.92 58.42
N LEU A 4 6.78 -47.65 57.48
CA LEU A 4 5.31 -47.49 57.67
C LEU A 4 4.83 -46.13 58.24
N ILE A 5 3.72 -45.51 57.83
CA ILE A 5 2.56 -45.88 56.97
C ILE A 5 1.80 -44.57 56.64
N TYR A 6 1.45 -44.26 55.37
CA TYR A 6 0.11 -44.34 54.71
C TYR A 6 -0.84 -43.13 54.96
N ILE A 7 -1.66 -42.62 54.02
CA ILE A 7 -1.89 -42.85 52.58
C ILE A 7 -2.81 -41.72 52.03
N PHE A 8 -2.49 -41.20 50.82
CA PHE A 8 -3.27 -40.82 49.60
C PHE A 8 -4.48 -39.84 49.64
N LEU A 9 -4.83 -39.09 48.57
CA LEU A 9 -4.75 -39.39 47.12
C LEU A 9 -4.78 -38.13 46.19
N ILE A 10 -3.73 -37.98 45.33
CA ILE A 10 -3.65 -37.76 43.83
C ILE A 10 -4.48 -36.59 43.22
N ILE A 11 -4.01 -35.74 42.27
CA ILE A 11 -3.37 -35.94 40.94
C ILE A 11 -2.52 -34.68 40.59
N VAL A 12 -1.21 -34.62 40.31
CA VAL A 12 -0.22 -35.27 39.39
C VAL A 12 -0.21 -34.72 37.94
N THR A 13 0.86 -34.00 37.58
CA THR A 13 1.67 -34.27 36.37
C THR A 13 3.11 -33.81 36.56
N ALA A 14 4.05 -34.67 36.16
CA ALA A 14 5.47 -34.67 36.50
C ALA A 14 6.36 -33.91 35.50
N GLN A 15 7.45 -33.35 36.01
CA GLN A 15 8.66 -33.01 35.26
C GLN A 15 9.55 -34.25 35.09
N PHE A 16 10.22 -34.37 33.95
CA PHE A 16 11.59 -34.90 33.86
C PHE A 16 12.40 -34.11 32.82
N VAL A 17 13.69 -33.98 33.12
CA VAL A 17 14.69 -33.00 32.67
C VAL A 17 15.68 -33.67 31.68
N PHE A 18 16.28 -32.92 30.73
CA PHE A 18 17.75 -32.73 30.53
C PHE A 18 18.18 -32.23 29.13
N SER A 19 18.76 -31.00 29.10
CA SER A 19 19.96 -30.46 28.38
C SER A 19 20.12 -30.61 26.84
N LYS A 20 20.49 -29.62 26.00
CA LYS A 20 21.51 -28.51 25.93
C LYS A 20 21.19 -27.66 24.64
N PRO A 21 21.92 -26.59 24.18
CA PRO A 21 22.96 -25.72 24.77
C PRO A 21 22.75 -24.18 24.52
N ARG A 22 23.64 -23.40 25.16
CA ARG A 22 24.08 -22.00 24.96
C ARG A 22 23.51 -21.18 23.79
N ASN A 23 23.06 -19.96 24.12
CA ASN A 23 23.13 -18.82 23.21
C ASN A 23 23.58 -17.55 23.97
N ASP A 24 24.32 -16.72 23.26
CA ASP A 24 25.20 -15.69 23.78
C ASP A 24 24.48 -14.44 24.34
N ASN A 25 24.91 -14.06 25.54
CA ASN A 25 25.06 -12.74 26.14
C ASN A 25 24.21 -11.54 25.64
N PRO A 26 23.08 -11.21 26.30
CA PRO A 26 22.45 -9.90 26.25
C PRO A 26 22.80 -9.07 27.50
N ASN A 27 24.06 -8.66 27.63
CA ASN A 27 24.43 -7.61 28.59
C ASN A 27 24.22 -6.23 27.95
N ASN A 28 22.97 -5.75 27.89
CA ASN A 28 22.64 -4.32 27.97
C ASN A 28 21.13 -3.98 28.09
N ALA A 29 20.36 -4.82 28.79
CA ALA A 29 18.96 -4.51 29.09
C ALA A 29 18.60 -4.85 30.54
N LYS A 30 19.38 -4.33 31.49
CA LYS A 30 19.00 -4.28 32.90
C LYS A 30 19.39 -2.93 33.45
N ASN A 31 18.43 -2.00 33.43
CA ASN A 31 18.20 -0.97 34.44
C ASN A 31 16.98 -0.17 33.98
N ASN A 32 15.80 -0.72 34.24
CA ASN A 32 14.54 0.02 34.41
C ASN A 32 13.43 -1.00 34.66
N ARG A 33 13.21 -1.35 35.94
CA ARG A 33 11.88 -1.55 36.55
C ARG A 33 12.00 -2.05 37.99
N THR A 34 11.08 -1.53 38.80
CA THR A 34 10.59 -2.03 40.09
C THR A 34 11.25 -1.46 41.35
N ILE A 35 10.64 -0.39 41.88
CA ILE A 35 10.48 -0.23 43.34
C ILE A 35 8.98 -0.11 43.59
N LEU A 36 8.45 -1.08 44.34
CA LEU A 36 7.09 -1.14 44.87
C LEU A 36 6.99 -0.15 46.04
N LEU A 37 5.90 0.62 46.11
CA LEU A 37 5.52 1.36 47.32
C LEU A 37 4.60 0.46 48.16
N ASP A 38 4.96 0.27 49.43
CA ASP A 38 4.19 -0.50 50.41
C ASP A 38 2.84 0.15 50.71
N ASN A 39 1.82 -0.71 50.83
CA ASN A 39 0.47 -0.35 51.23
C ASN A 39 0.37 -0.17 52.76
N ASN A 40 -0.46 0.79 53.17
CA ASN A 40 -0.99 1.03 54.53
C ASN A 40 -0.14 1.83 55.53
N THR A 41 -0.11 3.16 55.38
CA THR A 41 -0.34 4.13 56.49
C THR A 41 -0.48 5.56 55.94
N PRO A 42 -1.52 6.33 56.30
CA PRO A 42 -1.60 7.75 55.98
C PRO A 42 -0.82 8.53 57.03
N ASN A 43 0.50 8.66 56.84
CA ASN A 43 1.44 9.60 57.47
C ASN A 43 2.84 8.95 57.54
N SER A 44 3.57 8.94 56.44
CA SER A 44 5.04 8.85 56.50
C SER A 44 5.66 9.43 55.24
N THR A 45 6.60 10.35 55.46
CA THR A 45 7.52 10.98 54.51
C THR A 45 8.25 9.97 53.62
N SER A 46 7.64 9.53 52.51
CA SER A 46 8.39 8.93 51.40
C SER A 46 8.91 10.06 50.52
N ALA A 47 10.24 10.19 50.41
CA ALA A 47 10.88 11.20 49.57
C ALA A 47 10.31 11.15 48.14
N PHE A 48 9.92 12.30 47.59
CA PHE A 48 9.54 12.43 46.19
C PHE A 48 10.63 11.83 45.29
N VAL A 49 10.24 10.91 44.40
CA VAL A 49 11.15 10.32 43.42
C VAL A 49 10.84 10.93 42.05
N LYS A 50 11.84 11.63 41.49
CA LYS A 50 11.76 12.15 40.13
C LYS A 50 11.87 10.98 39.15
N LEU A 51 10.84 10.77 38.34
CA LEU A 51 10.74 9.72 37.34
C LEU A 51 10.64 10.36 35.96
N GLN A 52 11.18 9.67 34.96
CA GLN A 52 11.11 10.12 33.57
C GLN A 52 10.78 8.98 32.62
N THR A 53 10.03 9.32 31.58
CA THR A 53 9.56 8.40 30.53
C THR A 53 9.93 8.99 29.18
N ARG A 54 10.38 8.11 28.28
CA ARG A 54 10.69 8.48 26.88
C ARG A 54 9.41 8.70 26.09
N PHE A 55 9.37 9.74 25.27
CA PHE A 55 8.31 10.07 24.35
C PHE A 55 8.84 10.05 22.91
N ASP A 56 8.43 9.05 22.13
CA ASP A 56 9.01 8.72 20.82
C ASP A 56 7.93 8.43 19.75
N PRO A 57 7.03 9.38 19.45
CA PRO A 57 5.93 9.16 18.49
C PRO A 57 6.40 9.11 17.04
N ASN A 58 7.48 9.80 16.67
CA ASN A 58 7.85 10.03 15.27
C ASN A 58 9.37 10.29 15.17
N ARG A 59 9.83 11.27 14.38
CA ARG A 59 11.25 11.64 14.32
C ARG A 59 11.68 12.45 15.55
N VAL A 60 10.76 12.85 16.41
CA VAL A 60 11.02 13.43 17.73
C VAL A 60 11.17 12.32 18.78
N ASP A 61 12.20 12.46 19.61
CA ASP A 61 12.44 11.64 20.80
C ASP A 61 12.75 12.55 21.99
N SER A 62 11.85 12.59 22.99
CA SER A 62 11.93 13.50 24.14
C SER A 62 11.87 12.75 25.47
N TRP A 63 12.52 13.28 26.51
CA TRP A 63 12.36 12.82 27.89
C TRP A 63 11.36 13.67 28.65
N PHE A 64 10.37 13.03 29.28
CA PHE A 64 9.30 13.66 30.03
C PHE A 64 9.36 13.29 31.51
N GLN A 65 9.26 14.25 32.43
CA GLN A 65 9.44 14.04 33.86
C GLN A 65 8.18 14.32 34.68
N ASN A 66 8.03 13.59 35.79
CA ASN A 66 6.87 13.72 36.68
C ASN A 66 6.88 14.99 37.56
N SER A 67 7.87 15.87 37.39
CA SER A 67 7.99 17.19 38.01
C SER A 67 7.49 18.33 37.10
N GLY A 68 6.92 18.00 35.93
CA GLY A 68 6.41 18.98 34.97
C GLY A 68 7.45 19.51 33.98
N THR A 69 8.70 19.03 34.02
CA THR A 69 9.74 19.34 33.04
C THR A 69 9.83 18.27 31.95
N PHE A 70 10.26 18.68 30.76
CA PHE A 70 10.46 17.82 29.59
C PHE A 70 11.67 18.28 28.80
N ASN A 71 12.09 17.49 27.80
CA ASN A 71 13.29 17.71 27.00
C ASN A 71 14.62 17.53 27.73
N GLN A 72 14.64 17.05 28.98
CA GLN A 72 15.83 16.88 29.81
C GLN A 72 16.00 15.41 30.23
N ASP A 73 17.20 14.84 30.04
CA ASP A 73 17.56 13.50 30.51
C ASP A 73 18.41 13.60 31.78
N ILE A 74 17.94 12.97 32.86
CA ILE A 74 18.66 12.93 34.16
C ILE A 74 18.99 11.51 34.62
N ARG A 75 18.86 10.50 33.76
CA ARG A 75 19.01 9.08 34.16
C ARG A 75 20.45 8.69 34.49
N THR A 76 21.41 9.31 33.82
CA THR A 76 22.84 9.00 33.96
C THR A 76 23.62 10.25 34.35
N ASN A 77 23.56 11.28 33.51
CA ASN A 77 24.02 12.64 33.76
C ASN A 77 22.89 13.61 33.38
N ASN A 78 22.99 14.87 33.79
CA ASN A 78 22.09 15.93 33.34
C ASN A 78 22.48 16.37 31.92
N THR A 79 21.75 15.89 30.92
CA THR A 79 22.06 16.10 29.49
C THR A 79 20.80 16.52 28.71
N PRO A 80 20.96 17.09 27.50
CA PRO A 80 19.82 17.34 26.64
C PRO A 80 19.01 16.09 26.37
N GLY A 81 17.70 16.23 26.32
CA GLY A 81 16.74 15.14 26.23
C GLY A 81 15.77 15.24 25.06
N PHE A 82 15.80 16.31 24.26
CA PHE A 82 15.02 16.41 23.02
C PHE A 82 15.89 16.16 21.80
N GLN A 83 15.81 14.94 21.29
CA GLN A 83 16.61 14.44 20.18
C GLN A 83 15.85 14.56 18.86
N TRP A 84 16.55 15.06 17.83
CA TRP A 84 16.03 15.11 16.47
C TRP A 84 17.15 14.94 15.42
N PRO A 85 16.96 14.16 14.35
CA PRO A 85 15.94 13.13 14.24
C PRO A 85 16.24 11.98 15.22
N THR A 86 15.21 11.21 15.55
CA THR A 86 15.33 10.03 16.42
C THR A 86 16.44 9.09 15.92
N GLY A 87 17.29 8.61 16.84
CA GLY A 87 18.48 7.83 16.55
C GLY A 87 19.76 8.62 16.17
N SER A 88 19.69 9.93 15.90
CA SER A 88 20.84 10.75 15.50
C SER A 88 21.89 11.01 16.58
N SER A 89 21.54 10.88 17.86
CA SER A 89 22.31 11.39 19.03
C SER A 89 22.57 12.90 18.98
N ARG A 90 21.75 13.67 18.27
CA ARG A 90 21.79 15.13 18.19
C ARG A 90 20.55 15.74 18.82
N PHE A 91 20.74 16.82 19.56
CA PHE A 91 19.71 17.36 20.44
C PHE A 91 19.40 18.81 20.06
N ALA A 92 18.13 19.18 20.15
CA ALA A 92 17.69 20.53 19.79
C ALA A 92 17.28 21.38 21.01
N ILE A 93 16.99 20.76 22.16
CA ILE A 93 16.57 21.44 23.39
C ILE A 93 17.08 20.66 24.61
N PHE A 94 17.60 21.39 25.61
CA PHE A 94 18.11 20.83 26.88
C PHE A 94 17.01 20.62 27.93
N THR A 95 16.13 21.60 28.13
CA THR A 95 14.99 21.48 29.05
C THR A 95 13.87 22.45 28.70
N SER A 96 12.65 22.10 29.10
CA SER A 96 11.47 22.94 28.96
C SER A 96 10.44 22.64 30.05
N GLY A 97 9.61 23.62 30.39
CA GLY A 97 8.53 23.43 31.37
C GLY A 97 7.61 24.63 31.51
N LEU A 98 6.36 24.38 31.93
CA LEU A 98 5.37 25.42 32.18
C LEU A 98 5.49 25.95 33.60
N SER A 99 5.89 27.21 33.73
CA SER A 99 5.91 27.94 35.01
C SER A 99 4.75 28.91 35.11
N ILE A 100 4.23 29.09 36.32
CA ILE A 100 3.13 30.01 36.61
C ILE A 100 3.59 31.00 37.66
N GLY A 101 3.38 32.30 37.41
CA GLY A 101 3.63 33.35 38.40
C GLY A 101 2.39 34.21 38.59
N CYS A 102 2.04 34.51 39.84
CA CYS A 102 0.91 35.38 40.16
C CYS A 102 1.11 36.10 41.50
N TYR A 103 0.23 37.07 41.74
CA TYR A 103 -0.03 37.60 43.07
C TYR A 103 -1.12 36.76 43.74
N TYR A 104 -0.82 36.33 44.96
CA TYR A 104 -1.70 35.55 45.83
C TYR A 104 -1.81 36.28 47.17
N ASN A 105 -2.97 36.88 47.45
CA ASN A 105 -3.19 37.74 48.63
C ASN A 105 -2.11 38.82 48.79
N GLY A 106 -1.75 39.49 47.70
CA GLY A 106 -0.77 40.59 47.68
C GLY A 106 0.71 40.16 47.71
N SER A 107 1.02 38.87 47.81
CA SER A 107 2.39 38.33 47.76
C SER A 107 2.63 37.54 46.47
N ILE A 108 3.85 37.55 45.95
CA ILE A 108 4.21 36.74 44.77
C ILE A 108 4.26 35.27 45.16
N ARG A 109 3.64 34.42 44.34
CA ARG A 109 3.79 32.96 44.38
C ARG A 109 4.02 32.43 42.97
N GLN A 110 4.75 31.32 42.92
CA GLN A 110 5.18 30.68 41.69
C GLN A 110 5.01 29.17 41.80
N ALA A 111 4.77 28.53 40.66
CA ALA A 111 5.00 27.12 40.43
C ALA A 111 5.98 27.02 39.26
N ALA A 112 7.25 26.76 39.54
CA ALA A 112 8.32 26.74 38.56
C ALA A 112 8.57 25.34 37.99
N ALA A 113 8.83 25.29 36.68
CA ALA A 113 9.28 24.11 35.96
C ALA A 113 10.30 24.54 34.90
N SER A 114 11.57 24.52 35.27
CA SER A 114 12.70 24.82 34.39
C SER A 114 13.70 23.66 34.38
N TYR A 115 14.17 23.21 35.54
CA TYR A 115 15.07 22.05 35.67
C TYR A 115 14.56 21.06 36.72
N ALA A 116 14.55 21.46 37.99
CA ALA A 116 14.13 20.56 39.06
C ALA A 116 12.61 20.35 39.09
N GLY A 117 11.83 21.39 38.80
CA GLY A 117 10.36 21.40 38.85
C GLY A 117 9.77 21.33 40.27
N GLU A 118 8.78 22.19 40.53
CA GLU A 118 8.03 22.28 41.80
C GLU A 118 6.72 21.48 41.78
N TYR A 119 6.31 20.93 40.62
CA TYR A 119 5.17 20.03 40.56
C TYR A 119 5.53 18.63 41.07
N ALA A 120 4.53 17.92 41.58
CA ALA A 120 4.61 16.50 41.88
C ALA A 120 3.28 15.78 41.53
N PRO A 121 3.32 14.46 41.23
CA PRO A 121 2.11 13.70 40.93
C PRO A 121 1.10 13.73 42.08
N GLY A 122 -0.14 14.07 41.77
CA GLY A 122 -1.19 14.24 42.75
C GLY A 122 -2.27 15.19 42.27
N TYR A 123 -3.27 15.38 43.12
CA TYR A 123 -4.41 16.26 42.88
C TYR A 123 -4.79 17.01 44.16
N ILE A 124 -5.66 18.00 44.04
CA ILE A 124 -6.20 18.73 45.20
C ILE A 124 -7.68 18.38 45.33
N ASP A 125 -8.05 17.83 46.48
CA ASP A 125 -9.43 17.44 46.76
C ASP A 125 -10.34 18.66 47.01
N GLN A 126 -11.64 18.42 47.14
CA GLN A 126 -12.65 19.48 47.32
C GLN A 126 -12.45 20.32 48.60
N ASN A 127 -11.70 19.82 49.58
CA ASN A 127 -11.38 20.53 50.81
C ASN A 127 -10.06 21.31 50.71
N GLY A 128 -9.42 21.34 49.53
CA GLY A 128 -8.12 21.97 49.33
C GLY A 128 -6.95 21.15 49.86
N VAL A 129 -7.15 19.86 50.16
CA VAL A 129 -6.09 18.99 50.66
C VAL A 129 -5.41 18.29 49.49
N VAL A 130 -4.08 18.38 49.46
CA VAL A 130 -3.26 17.71 48.45
C VAL A 130 -3.24 16.21 48.70
N LYS A 131 -3.45 15.42 47.65
CA LYS A 131 -3.53 13.96 47.69
C LYS A 131 -2.66 13.36 46.60
N THR A 132 -2.07 12.21 46.90
CA THR A 132 -1.36 11.38 45.93
C THR A 132 -1.42 9.93 46.35
N ASP A 133 -1.33 9.03 45.38
CA ASP A 133 -1.26 7.58 45.54
C ASP A 133 -0.57 6.97 44.31
N ALA A 134 -0.43 5.64 44.27
CA ALA A 134 0.30 4.95 43.20
C ALA A 134 -0.28 5.15 41.79
N ARG A 135 -1.54 5.60 41.66
CA ARG A 135 -2.15 5.93 40.37
C ARG A 135 -1.59 7.22 39.78
N PHE A 136 -1.08 8.14 40.59
CA PHE A 136 -0.53 9.42 40.13
C PHE A 136 0.92 9.21 39.66
N ARG A 137 1.03 8.83 38.39
CA ARG A 137 2.29 8.59 37.67
C ARG A 137 2.12 8.93 36.20
N ILE A 138 3.20 8.86 35.43
CA ILE A 138 3.14 9.01 33.97
C ILE A 138 2.53 7.74 33.36
N TYR A 139 1.50 7.91 32.53
CA TYR A 139 0.91 6.87 31.69
C TYR A 139 1.40 7.03 30.27
N LYS A 140 1.74 5.93 29.59
CA LYS A 140 2.19 5.93 28.19
C LYS A 140 1.47 4.86 27.39
N ILE A 141 0.86 5.27 26.29
CA ILE A 141 0.19 4.38 25.32
C ILE A 141 0.64 4.70 23.89
N LYS A 142 0.63 3.69 23.02
CA LYS A 142 0.95 3.75 21.59
C LYS A 142 -0.22 3.26 20.74
N ALA A 143 -0.24 3.65 19.47
CA ALA A 143 -1.20 3.13 18.50
C ALA A 143 -1.11 1.59 18.43
N GLY A 144 -2.27 0.92 18.47
CA GLY A 144 -2.36 -0.54 18.48
C GLY A 144 -2.23 -1.21 19.86
N ASP A 145 -1.94 -0.46 20.93
CA ASP A 145 -1.99 -0.99 22.29
C ASP A 145 -3.40 -1.46 22.67
N ASN A 146 -3.46 -2.41 23.60
CA ASN A 146 -4.69 -2.86 24.22
C ASN A 146 -4.44 -3.28 25.68
N ALA A 147 -5.52 -3.54 26.42
CA ALA A 147 -5.46 -3.87 27.85
C ALA A 147 -4.64 -5.14 28.17
N ALA A 148 -4.43 -6.05 27.21
CA ALA A 148 -3.63 -7.26 27.42
C ALA A 148 -2.13 -7.02 27.23
N THR A 149 -1.75 -6.07 26.37
CA THR A 149 -0.34 -5.83 26.00
C THR A 149 0.28 -4.64 26.72
N ASN A 150 -0.52 -3.66 27.15
CA ASN A 150 -0.02 -2.47 27.86
C ASN A 150 -0.81 -2.23 29.17
N PRO A 151 -0.16 -2.28 30.35
CA PRO A 151 -0.82 -2.02 31.63
C PRO A 151 -1.28 -0.56 31.80
N ASP A 152 -0.65 0.41 31.14
CA ASP A 152 -1.08 1.81 31.17
C ASP A 152 -2.38 2.00 30.41
N TYR A 153 -2.58 1.24 29.33
CA TYR A 153 -3.85 1.17 28.62
C TYR A 153 -4.95 0.59 29.52
N ALA A 154 -4.64 -0.51 30.23
CA ALA A 154 -5.59 -1.16 31.13
C ALA A 154 -6.00 -0.28 32.33
N ALA A 155 -5.06 0.49 32.87
CA ALA A 155 -5.27 1.37 34.01
C ALA A 155 -5.70 2.80 33.63
N TRP A 156 -5.87 3.11 32.34
CA TRP A 156 -6.17 4.47 31.88
C TRP A 156 -7.46 5.05 32.48
N GLY A 157 -8.46 4.18 32.69
CA GLY A 157 -9.75 4.53 33.30
C GLY A 157 -9.62 5.19 34.67
N ASP A 158 -8.59 4.85 35.45
CA ASP A 158 -8.35 5.42 36.78
C ASP A 158 -8.05 6.93 36.75
N MET A 159 -7.56 7.41 35.60
CA MET A 159 -7.16 8.80 35.39
C MET A 159 -8.21 9.64 34.66
N ILE A 160 -9.31 9.04 34.19
CA ILE A 160 -10.42 9.77 33.54
C ILE A 160 -11.01 10.86 34.46
N PRO A 161 -11.27 10.62 35.77
CA PRO A 161 -11.75 11.68 36.68
C PRO A 161 -10.75 12.84 36.87
N PHE A 162 -9.50 12.63 36.47
CA PHE A 162 -8.40 13.58 36.60
C PHE A 162 -7.93 14.11 35.24
N GLY A 163 -8.76 14.01 34.20
CA GLY A 163 -8.54 14.68 32.91
C GLY A 163 -7.85 13.84 31.83
N ALA A 164 -7.67 12.53 32.01
CA ALA A 164 -7.09 11.69 30.97
C ALA A 164 -7.97 11.69 29.70
N PRO A 165 -7.39 11.93 28.51
CA PRO A 165 -8.17 11.98 27.27
C PRO A 165 -8.55 10.57 26.79
N TYR A 166 -9.66 10.48 26.07
CA TYR A 166 -10.09 9.28 25.35
C TYR A 166 -10.92 9.64 24.11
N VAL A 167 -10.99 8.71 23.18
CA VAL A 167 -11.88 8.75 22.02
C VAL A 167 -13.15 8.00 22.38
N ASP A 168 -14.23 8.75 22.49
CA ASP A 168 -15.58 8.23 22.69
C ASP A 168 -16.10 7.60 21.39
N MET A 169 -16.12 6.28 21.33
CA MET A 169 -16.45 5.53 20.13
C MET A 169 -17.95 5.30 19.98
N ASN A 170 -18.69 5.29 21.09
CA ASN A 170 -20.13 5.07 21.11
C ASN A 170 -20.96 6.37 21.23
N ASN A 171 -20.29 7.51 21.44
CA ASN A 171 -20.85 8.85 21.63
C ASN A 171 -21.79 8.97 22.84
N ASP A 172 -21.53 8.24 23.93
CA ASP A 172 -22.33 8.33 25.16
C ASP A 172 -21.76 9.32 26.20
N GLY A 173 -20.58 9.89 25.94
CA GLY A 173 -19.90 10.85 26.82
C GLY A 173 -19.27 10.24 28.07
N VAL A 174 -19.16 8.92 28.18
CA VAL A 174 -18.66 8.20 29.35
C VAL A 174 -17.61 7.17 28.93
N TYR A 175 -16.41 7.26 29.51
CA TYR A 175 -15.35 6.30 29.21
C TYR A 175 -15.76 4.86 29.55
N SER A 176 -15.88 4.03 28.51
CA SER A 176 -16.27 2.62 28.56
C SER A 176 -15.08 1.72 28.16
N PRO A 177 -14.41 1.05 29.12
CA PRO A 177 -13.25 0.20 28.83
C PRO A 177 -13.56 -0.88 27.78
N GLY A 178 -12.73 -0.97 26.74
CA GLY A 178 -12.87 -1.94 25.64
C GLY A 178 -13.85 -1.53 24.54
N VAL A 179 -14.58 -0.42 24.72
CA VAL A 179 -15.36 0.25 23.67
C VAL A 179 -14.63 1.51 23.22
N ASP A 180 -14.24 2.35 24.18
CA ASP A 180 -13.53 3.59 23.94
C ASP A 180 -12.01 3.40 23.90
N ILE A 181 -11.34 4.30 23.19
CA ILE A 181 -9.90 4.23 22.97
C ILE A 181 -9.21 5.28 23.86
N PRO A 182 -8.40 4.88 24.86
CA PRO A 182 -7.50 5.77 25.58
C PRO A 182 -6.66 6.68 24.68
N GLY A 183 -6.47 7.93 25.08
CA GLY A 183 -5.56 8.87 24.43
C GLY A 183 -6.22 9.87 23.48
N ILE A 184 -5.37 10.52 22.68
CA ILE A 184 -5.79 11.47 21.64
C ILE A 184 -6.09 10.70 20.35
N LYS A 185 -7.16 11.10 19.66
CA LYS A 185 -7.60 10.48 18.41
C LYS A 185 -6.48 10.43 17.37
N ASP A 186 -6.27 9.24 16.80
CA ASP A 186 -5.30 8.93 15.74
C ASP A 186 -3.82 9.22 16.09
N ALA A 187 -3.50 9.50 17.35
CA ALA A 187 -2.13 9.73 17.78
C ALA A 187 -1.31 8.43 17.77
N GLU A 188 -0.06 8.51 17.32
CA GLU A 188 0.88 7.37 17.38
C GLU A 188 1.27 7.06 18.82
N GLN A 189 1.37 8.08 19.66
CA GLN A 189 1.69 7.95 21.07
C GLN A 189 1.00 9.05 21.87
N THR A 190 0.49 8.69 23.06
CA THR A 190 -0.04 9.65 24.05
C THR A 190 0.57 9.37 25.42
N LEU A 191 1.02 10.43 26.09
CA LEU A 191 1.40 10.43 27.50
C LEU A 191 0.41 11.26 28.31
N PHE A 192 0.15 10.84 29.54
CA PHE A 192 -0.73 11.57 30.45
C PHE A 192 -0.19 11.56 31.90
N LEU A 193 -0.33 12.68 32.59
CA LEU A 193 -0.02 12.85 34.01
C LEU A 193 -0.96 13.88 34.67
N CYS A 194 -1.49 13.56 35.84
CA CYS A 194 -2.09 14.53 36.76
C CYS A 194 -1.07 14.90 37.84
N MET A 195 -0.81 16.20 38.02
CA MET A 195 0.17 16.72 38.96
C MET A 195 -0.31 18.02 39.62
N THR A 196 0.34 18.42 40.70
CA THR A 196 0.04 19.64 41.43
C THR A 196 1.30 20.25 42.03
N ASP A 197 1.31 21.58 42.19
CA ASP A 197 2.35 22.28 42.94
C ASP A 197 2.04 22.34 44.46
N GLY A 198 0.91 21.77 44.91
CA GLY A 198 0.39 21.95 46.26
C GLY A 198 1.28 21.41 47.39
N PHE A 199 2.29 20.59 47.08
CA PHE A 199 3.22 20.00 48.06
C PHE A 199 4.30 21.02 48.47
N PRO A 200 4.23 21.63 49.67
CA PRO A 200 5.15 22.70 50.04
C PRO A 200 6.62 22.26 50.09
N GLU A 201 6.88 20.98 50.37
CA GLU A 201 8.22 20.39 50.36
C GLU A 201 8.88 20.34 48.97
N ARG A 202 8.11 20.58 47.91
CA ARG A 202 8.62 20.68 46.53
C ARG A 202 9.08 22.08 46.16
N HIS A 203 8.69 23.10 46.93
CA HIS A 203 9.06 24.49 46.69
C HIS A 203 10.36 24.83 47.42
N ALA A 204 11.48 24.47 46.80
CA ALA A 204 12.82 24.71 47.32
C ALA A 204 13.52 25.85 46.56
N VAL A 205 14.38 26.60 47.26
CA VAL A 205 15.27 27.57 46.62
C VAL A 205 16.28 26.81 45.75
N GLY A 206 16.46 27.24 44.50
CA GLY A 206 17.42 26.62 43.55
C GLY A 206 16.80 25.65 42.54
N GLU A 207 15.51 25.80 42.22
CA GLU A 207 14.83 25.03 41.16
C GLU A 207 15.44 25.22 39.77
N GLY A 208 16.02 26.40 39.53
CA GLY A 208 16.72 26.79 38.30
C GLY A 208 16.22 28.09 37.69
N PHE A 209 14.98 28.51 37.96
CA PHE A 209 14.42 29.78 37.47
C PHE A 209 13.51 30.46 38.51
N GLY A 210 14.10 31.13 39.49
CA GLY A 210 13.31 31.55 40.67
C GLY A 210 12.68 30.34 41.35
N GLY A 211 11.55 30.51 42.03
CA GLY A 211 10.93 29.44 42.84
C GLY A 211 11.29 29.51 44.33
N GLY A 212 10.82 28.53 45.09
CA GLY A 212 10.91 28.49 46.54
C GLY A 212 9.87 29.37 47.26
N THR A 213 8.78 29.75 46.57
CA THR A 213 7.64 30.42 47.20
C THR A 213 6.70 29.41 47.87
N ALA A 214 5.62 29.85 48.52
CA ALA A 214 4.56 28.92 48.90
C ALA A 214 3.75 28.50 47.64
N PRO A 215 3.15 27.29 47.62
CA PRO A 215 2.32 26.83 46.51
C PRO A 215 1.21 27.80 46.10
N ILE A 216 0.92 27.88 44.80
CA ILE A 216 -0.28 28.52 44.25
C ILE A 216 -1.51 27.60 44.31
N ASN A 217 -1.31 26.30 44.58
CA ASN A 217 -2.34 25.26 44.60
C ASN A 217 -3.02 25.08 43.23
N ALA A 218 -2.19 24.98 42.19
CA ALA A 218 -2.55 24.56 40.85
C ALA A 218 -2.63 23.03 40.78
N GLU A 219 -3.72 22.53 40.19
CA GLU A 219 -3.78 21.16 39.66
C GLU A 219 -3.64 21.23 38.14
N VAL A 220 -2.77 20.39 37.59
CA VAL A 220 -2.36 20.40 36.19
C VAL A 220 -2.57 19.02 35.59
N HIS A 221 -3.38 18.93 34.54
CA HIS A 221 -3.52 17.72 33.73
C HIS A 221 -2.69 17.90 32.47
N LEU A 222 -1.63 17.12 32.35
CA LEU A 222 -0.60 17.25 31.34
C LEU A 222 -0.67 16.08 30.36
N THR A 223 -0.92 16.40 29.09
CA THR A 223 -1.00 15.45 27.99
C THR A 223 0.06 15.77 26.95
N LEU A 224 0.83 14.78 26.51
CA LEU A 224 1.69 14.89 25.33
C LEU A 224 1.20 13.92 24.26
N TRP A 225 1.22 14.34 22.99
CA TRP A 225 0.91 13.44 21.88
C TRP A 225 1.63 13.84 20.60
N GLY A 226 1.73 12.88 19.68
CA GLY A 226 2.40 13.07 18.40
C GLY A 226 1.84 12.11 17.36
N TYR A 227 1.99 12.49 16.10
CA TYR A 227 1.52 11.73 14.95
C TYR A 227 2.71 11.24 14.14
N ASN A 228 2.60 10.03 13.58
CA ASN A 228 3.57 9.48 12.64
C ASN A 228 3.02 9.49 11.20
N THR A 229 2.44 10.63 10.85
CA THR A 229 1.85 10.90 9.53
C THR A 229 2.69 11.97 8.86
N GLN A 230 2.88 11.84 7.55
CA GLN A 230 3.64 12.79 6.73
C GLN A 230 3.16 14.24 6.92
N GLY A 231 4.09 15.16 7.12
CA GLY A 231 3.85 16.56 7.51
C GLY A 231 3.77 16.81 9.03
N LEU A 232 3.77 15.78 9.87
CA LEU A 232 3.69 15.87 11.34
C LEU A 232 4.82 15.11 12.06
N GLU A 233 5.74 14.50 11.31
CA GLU A 233 6.80 13.63 11.82
C GLU A 233 7.90 14.36 12.60
N ASP A 234 7.99 15.69 12.49
CA ASP A 234 8.99 16.54 13.14
C ASP A 234 8.38 17.45 14.24
N LEU A 235 7.20 17.06 14.75
CA LEU A 235 6.38 17.82 15.71
C LEU A 235 5.92 16.93 16.88
N GLN A 236 5.84 17.52 18.07
CA GLN A 236 5.07 17.02 19.20
C GLN A 236 4.12 18.10 19.73
N PHE A 237 3.06 17.67 20.42
CA PHE A 237 2.12 18.55 21.10
C PHE A 237 2.18 18.34 22.61
N VAL A 238 2.00 19.44 23.35
CA VAL A 238 1.90 19.45 24.81
C VAL A 238 0.65 20.22 25.21
N ASN A 239 -0.21 19.62 26.03
CA ASN A 239 -1.42 20.26 26.53
C ASN A 239 -1.40 20.29 28.06
N TRP A 240 -1.58 21.49 28.62
CA TRP A 240 -1.79 21.71 30.04
C TRP A 240 -3.22 22.19 30.29
N VAL A 241 -3.96 21.44 31.10
CA VAL A 241 -5.20 21.90 31.72
C VAL A 241 -4.86 22.34 33.13
N VAL A 242 -4.82 23.65 33.38
CA VAL A 242 -4.48 24.22 34.68
C VAL A 242 -5.73 24.68 35.39
N ILE A 243 -5.92 24.21 36.62
CA ILE A 243 -7.08 24.53 37.45
C ILE A 243 -6.60 25.23 38.72
N ASN A 244 -7.16 26.41 39.02
CA ASN A 244 -6.97 27.03 40.33
C ASN A 244 -7.80 26.27 41.37
N LYS A 245 -7.16 25.37 42.13
CA LYS A 245 -7.80 24.61 43.22
C LYS A 245 -7.66 25.28 44.58
N SER A 246 -7.09 26.49 44.61
CA SER A 246 -7.03 27.29 45.81
C SER A 246 -8.38 27.97 46.11
N ASN A 247 -8.54 28.51 47.31
CA ASN A 247 -9.69 29.34 47.69
C ASN A 247 -9.49 30.84 47.38
N THR A 248 -8.40 31.19 46.69
CA THR A 248 -7.98 32.57 46.44
C THR A 248 -7.83 32.80 44.93
N THR A 249 -8.21 33.98 44.46
CA THR A 249 -7.97 34.38 43.07
C THR A 249 -6.48 34.58 42.83
N TRP A 250 -5.94 33.99 41.77
CA TRP A 250 -4.61 34.34 41.28
C TRP A 250 -4.72 35.66 40.52
N GLU A 251 -4.06 36.70 41.01
CA GLU A 251 -4.08 38.03 40.40
C GLU A 251 -2.84 38.25 39.55
N ARG A 252 -2.96 39.03 38.46
CA ARG A 252 -1.84 39.38 37.57
C ARG A 252 -1.07 38.12 37.11
N THR A 253 -1.79 37.15 36.58
CA THR A 253 -1.25 35.81 36.33
C THR A 253 -0.50 35.76 35.00
N PHE A 254 0.64 35.08 35.00
CA PHE A 254 1.44 34.79 33.80
C PHE A 254 1.72 33.29 33.72
N PHE A 255 1.41 32.72 32.57
CA PHE A 255 1.77 31.36 32.18
C PHE A 255 2.97 31.45 31.24
N SER A 256 4.04 30.77 31.58
CA SER A 256 5.35 30.97 30.96
C SER A 256 6.00 29.65 30.65
N VAL A 257 6.35 29.42 29.38
CA VAL A 257 7.17 28.27 29.03
C VAL A 257 8.63 28.71 29.06
N ILE A 258 9.40 28.09 29.96
CA ILE A 258 10.84 28.32 30.07
C ILE A 258 11.52 27.29 29.18
N VAL A 259 12.53 27.73 28.42
CA VAL A 259 13.29 26.88 27.50
C VAL A 259 14.76 27.18 27.65
N ASP A 260 15.54 26.11 27.84
CA ASP A 260 16.99 26.07 27.70
C ASP A 260 17.26 25.37 26.35
N PRO A 261 17.28 26.11 25.22
CA PRO A 261 17.73 25.55 23.97
C PRO A 261 19.22 25.22 24.05
N ASP A 262 19.57 24.03 23.56
CA ASP A 262 20.95 23.62 23.25
C ASP A 262 20.88 23.01 21.85
N LEU A 263 20.89 23.84 20.81
CA LEU A 263 20.68 23.37 19.44
C LEU A 263 21.97 22.81 18.85
N GLY A 264 22.29 21.58 19.27
CA GLY A 264 23.56 20.95 19.00
C GLY A 264 24.64 21.50 19.93
N ASP A 265 25.53 22.36 19.42
CA ASP A 265 26.50 23.09 20.22
C ASP A 265 25.87 24.37 20.82
N ALA A 266 25.58 24.34 22.11
CA ALA A 266 25.00 25.47 22.82
C ALA A 266 25.81 26.78 22.71
N THR A 267 27.09 26.72 22.34
CA THR A 267 27.95 27.92 22.27
C THR A 267 27.75 28.77 21.03
N ASP A 268 26.95 28.31 20.05
CA ASP A 268 26.69 29.04 18.82
C ASP A 268 25.20 29.39 18.57
N ASP A 269 24.39 29.41 19.63
CA ASP A 269 22.94 29.65 19.54
C ASP A 269 22.51 31.13 19.44
N TYR A 270 21.48 31.36 18.62
CA TYR A 270 20.64 32.56 18.56
C TYR A 270 19.17 32.20 18.72
N ILE A 271 18.37 33.18 19.15
CA ILE A 271 16.96 33.02 19.48
C ILE A 271 16.10 34.11 18.85
N GLY A 272 14.78 33.87 18.82
CA GLY A 272 13.82 34.89 18.45
C GLY A 272 12.37 34.48 18.64
N CYS A 273 11.47 35.39 18.30
CA CYS A 273 10.04 35.13 18.29
C CYS A 273 9.40 35.62 16.99
N ASP A 274 8.26 35.04 16.62
CA ASP A 274 7.45 35.54 15.51
C ASP A 274 6.18 36.19 16.05
N THR A 275 6.09 37.51 15.89
CA THR A 275 4.90 38.31 16.23
C THR A 275 4.15 38.81 14.98
N SER A 276 4.57 38.37 13.78
CA SER A 276 4.15 38.96 12.52
C SER A 276 2.77 38.47 12.07
N ALA A 277 1.97 39.37 11.47
CA ALA A 277 0.64 39.03 10.96
C ALA A 277 0.67 38.17 9.67
N ILE A 278 1.84 37.93 9.07
CA ILE A 278 2.00 37.29 7.75
C ILE A 278 1.88 35.75 7.84
N SER A 279 2.19 35.14 9.00
CA SER A 279 1.99 33.70 9.27
C SER A 279 0.57 33.37 9.76
N GLY A 280 -0.26 34.37 10.09
CA GLY A 280 -1.52 34.16 10.81
C GLY A 280 -1.35 33.82 12.30
N ASN A 281 -0.11 33.55 12.73
CA ASN A 281 0.28 33.12 14.07
C ASN A 281 1.13 34.18 14.76
N LYS A 282 0.76 34.57 15.97
CA LYS A 282 1.42 35.64 16.74
C LYS A 282 2.30 35.12 17.88
N ASP A 283 2.46 33.80 18.01
CA ASP A 283 2.72 33.20 19.31
C ASP A 283 3.93 32.26 19.38
N MET A 284 4.84 32.31 18.39
CA MET A 284 5.98 31.38 18.27
C MET A 284 7.29 31.94 18.86
N ALA A 285 8.03 31.08 19.56
CA ALA A 285 9.41 31.25 20.00
C ALA A 285 10.33 30.24 19.29
N PHE A 286 11.58 30.60 18.97
CA PHE A 286 12.49 29.72 18.24
C PHE A 286 13.98 29.93 18.58
N CYS A 287 14.78 28.89 18.33
CA CYS A 287 16.24 28.86 18.40
C CYS A 287 16.84 28.40 17.06
N TYR A 288 17.99 28.96 16.68
CA TYR A 288 18.74 28.65 15.46
C TYR A 288 20.22 29.00 15.65
N ASN A 289 21.13 28.28 15.00
CA ASN A 289 22.57 28.58 15.12
C ASN A 289 22.92 29.92 14.46
N ALA A 290 23.91 30.61 15.01
CA ALA A 290 24.35 31.94 14.60
C ALA A 290 25.02 31.97 13.23
N ASP A 291 25.64 30.85 12.84
CA ASP A 291 26.20 30.62 11.52
C ASP A 291 25.70 29.31 10.91
N ASN A 292 26.26 28.93 9.75
CA ASN A 292 25.80 27.76 9.01
C ASN A 292 26.50 26.43 9.41
N ILE A 293 27.27 26.44 10.51
CA ILE A 293 28.08 25.33 10.98
C ILE A 293 27.88 25.15 12.48
N ASP A 294 27.04 24.18 12.85
CA ASP A 294 26.87 23.83 14.26
C ASP A 294 28.04 22.95 14.74
N GLY A 295 28.85 23.51 15.62
CA GLY A 295 29.95 22.86 16.32
C GLY A 295 30.89 22.04 15.43
N SER A 296 31.28 20.85 15.91
CA SER A 296 32.21 19.95 15.19
C SER A 296 31.54 19.15 14.05
N GLY A 297 30.22 19.22 13.93
CA GLY A 297 29.40 18.33 13.08
C GLY A 297 29.25 16.88 13.55
N SER A 298 29.96 16.48 14.60
CA SER A 298 29.77 15.20 15.29
C SER A 298 28.73 15.34 16.40
N PRO A 299 27.92 14.30 16.69
CA PRO A 299 26.99 14.30 17.82
C PRO A 299 27.67 14.80 19.11
N PRO A 300 27.04 15.74 19.85
CA PRO A 300 25.64 16.18 19.73
C PRO A 300 25.33 17.23 18.64
N SER A 301 26.34 17.80 17.97
CA SER A 301 26.17 18.87 16.96
C SER A 301 25.64 18.39 15.59
N TYR A 302 24.93 19.27 14.88
CA TYR A 302 24.31 19.08 13.57
C TYR A 302 25.23 19.35 12.36
N GLY A 303 26.30 20.15 12.52
CA GLY A 303 27.23 20.48 11.44
C GLY A 303 26.63 21.42 10.39
N GLN A 304 26.86 21.15 9.11
CA GLN A 304 26.46 22.04 8.02
C GLN A 304 24.93 22.15 7.87
N SER A 305 24.48 23.39 7.65
CA SER A 305 23.08 23.76 7.50
C SER A 305 22.23 23.20 8.66
N PRO A 306 22.50 23.65 9.89
CA PRO A 306 21.83 23.11 11.07
C PRO A 306 20.32 23.43 11.05
N PRO A 307 19.50 22.63 11.76
CA PRO A 307 18.07 22.88 11.87
C PRO A 307 17.77 24.16 12.67
N ALA A 308 16.50 24.50 12.81
CA ALA A 308 15.98 25.43 13.80
C ALA A 308 14.91 24.69 14.62
N SER A 309 14.76 25.07 15.89
CA SER A 309 13.79 24.49 16.83
C SER A 309 12.80 25.56 17.27
N GLY A 310 11.52 25.22 17.39
CA GLY A 310 10.45 26.17 17.70
C GLY A 310 9.36 25.63 18.59
N MET A 311 8.68 26.55 19.28
CA MET A 311 7.50 26.28 20.08
C MET A 311 6.45 27.39 19.86
N ASP A 312 5.18 27.02 19.70
CA ASP A 312 4.05 27.96 19.48
C ASP A 312 2.84 27.63 20.36
N PHE A 313 2.16 28.66 20.87
CA PHE A 313 0.89 28.51 21.57
C PHE A 313 -0.27 28.38 20.58
N PHE A 314 -0.61 27.14 20.21
CA PHE A 314 -1.79 26.87 19.39
C PHE A 314 -3.11 27.19 20.11
N GLN A 315 -3.08 27.11 21.45
CA GLN A 315 -4.11 27.64 22.34
C GLN A 315 -3.42 28.25 23.55
N SER A 316 -3.68 29.53 23.81
CA SER A 316 -3.20 30.25 24.99
C SER A 316 -4.31 30.42 26.05
N PRO A 317 -3.96 30.80 27.30
CA PRO A 317 -4.95 31.13 28.31
C PRO A 317 -5.96 32.18 27.84
N ILE A 318 -7.20 32.05 28.32
CA ILE A 318 -8.32 32.91 27.94
C ILE A 318 -8.55 33.92 29.05
N ILE A 319 -8.39 35.20 28.72
CA ILE A 319 -8.77 36.32 29.60
C ILE A 319 -10.22 36.70 29.34
N ARG A 320 -11.02 36.79 30.41
CA ARG A 320 -12.37 37.36 30.32
C ARG A 320 -12.26 38.85 30.05
N THR A 321 -12.93 39.34 29.02
CA THR A 321 -12.98 40.76 28.68
C THR A 321 -14.36 41.34 29.03
N SER A 322 -14.45 42.67 29.10
CA SER A 322 -15.74 43.36 29.27
C SER A 322 -16.58 43.37 27.98
N ASN A 323 -16.02 42.92 26.84
CA ASN A 323 -16.74 42.85 25.58
C ASN A 323 -17.54 41.53 25.51
N PRO A 324 -18.88 41.59 25.49
CA PRO A 324 -19.71 40.37 25.46
C PRO A 324 -19.56 39.55 24.17
N ASN A 325 -19.01 40.14 23.10
CA ASN A 325 -18.82 39.47 21.82
C ASN A 325 -17.50 38.67 21.74
N ASP A 326 -16.58 38.85 22.69
CA ASP A 326 -15.34 38.09 22.70
C ASP A 326 -15.64 36.65 23.14
N SER A 327 -15.34 35.69 22.27
CA SER A 327 -15.43 34.26 22.58
C SER A 327 -14.35 33.46 21.87
N VAL A 328 -13.94 32.37 22.49
CA VAL A 328 -12.96 31.41 21.97
C VAL A 328 -13.61 30.05 21.92
N SER A 329 -13.56 29.40 20.75
CA SER A 329 -14.02 28.02 20.56
C SER A 329 -12.83 27.10 20.33
N TYR A 330 -12.83 25.92 20.97
CA TYR A 330 -11.84 24.86 20.78
C TYR A 330 -12.48 23.49 21.04
N TYR A 331 -11.82 22.42 20.63
CA TYR A 331 -12.27 21.04 20.90
C TYR A 331 -11.54 20.48 22.13
N PHE A 332 -12.27 19.80 23.01
CA PHE A 332 -11.68 19.28 24.25
C PHE A 332 -12.16 17.86 24.60
N PRO A 333 -11.24 16.87 24.68
CA PRO A 333 -9.81 16.99 24.34
C PRO A 333 -9.60 17.27 22.84
N PRO A 334 -8.42 17.77 22.41
CA PRO A 334 -8.12 17.96 20.99
C PRO A 334 -8.34 16.66 20.19
N GLY A 335 -8.95 16.75 19.00
CA GLY A 335 -9.34 15.61 18.17
C GLY A 335 -10.72 15.01 18.50
N SER A 336 -11.39 15.45 19.57
CA SER A 336 -12.75 15.00 19.94
C SER A 336 -13.86 15.73 19.17
N SER A 337 -15.09 15.23 19.25
CA SER A 337 -16.28 15.90 18.71
C SER A 337 -16.82 17.01 19.64
N ASN A 338 -16.28 17.14 20.85
CA ASN A 338 -16.79 18.05 21.87
C ASN A 338 -16.21 19.46 21.71
N LYS A 339 -17.01 20.36 21.12
CA LYS A 339 -16.65 21.77 20.92
C LYS A 339 -17.09 22.61 22.12
N VAL A 340 -16.11 23.23 22.79
CA VAL A 340 -16.31 24.12 23.94
C VAL A 340 -16.16 25.58 23.49
N THR A 341 -17.10 26.44 23.92
CA THR A 341 -17.02 27.88 23.71
C THR A 341 -16.92 28.58 25.07
N LYS A 342 -15.86 29.38 25.27
CA LYS A 342 -15.67 30.21 26.47
C LYS A 342 -15.73 31.69 26.09
N GLN A 343 -16.31 32.50 26.97
CA GLN A 343 -16.30 33.97 26.84
C GLN A 343 -14.91 34.52 27.16
N GLY A 344 -14.46 35.50 26.36
CA GLY A 344 -13.16 36.13 26.49
C GLY A 344 -12.32 36.02 25.23
N LYS A 345 -11.04 36.35 25.36
CA LYS A 345 -10.07 36.36 24.26
C LYS A 345 -8.84 35.54 24.65
N GLN A 346 -8.25 34.86 23.67
CA GLN A 346 -6.91 34.29 23.81
C GLN A 346 -5.88 35.40 24.04
N LEU A 347 -5.00 35.21 25.01
CA LEU A 347 -3.93 36.17 25.32
C LEU A 347 -2.81 36.15 24.27
N GLY A 348 -2.55 34.99 23.66
CA GLY A 348 -1.41 34.76 22.78
C GLY A 348 -0.09 34.97 23.49
N LEU A 349 0.98 35.25 22.74
CA LEU A 349 2.28 35.62 23.23
C LEU A 349 2.26 37.09 23.67
N SER A 350 2.27 37.28 24.98
CA SER A 350 2.26 38.59 25.65
C SER A 350 3.65 39.20 25.82
N SER A 351 4.70 38.37 25.86
CA SER A 351 6.10 38.78 25.87
C SER A 351 7.04 37.62 25.54
N PHE A 352 8.20 37.95 24.97
CA PHE A 352 9.32 37.03 24.74
C PHE A 352 10.61 37.72 25.20
N VAL A 353 11.28 37.13 26.19
CA VAL A 353 12.53 37.66 26.75
C VAL A 353 13.51 36.54 27.01
N TYR A 354 14.78 36.88 27.19
CA TYR A 354 15.85 35.91 27.39
C TYR A 354 16.70 36.24 28.61
N PHE A 355 17.47 35.26 29.03
CA PHE A 355 18.47 35.40 30.08
C PHE A 355 19.65 34.47 29.80
N THR A 356 20.76 34.72 30.48
CA THR A 356 22.04 34.02 30.31
C THR A 356 22.49 33.38 31.62
N ASN A 357 23.34 32.36 31.52
CA ASN A 357 23.83 31.66 32.70
C ASN A 357 24.67 32.58 33.62
N THR A 358 24.41 32.52 34.92
CA THR A 358 25.14 33.28 35.96
C THR A 358 26.61 32.84 36.01
N GLY A 359 27.50 33.72 35.56
CA GLY A 359 28.95 33.47 35.53
C GLY A 359 29.56 33.45 34.12
N SER A 360 28.74 33.46 33.07
CA SER A 360 29.18 33.45 31.66
C SER A 360 29.65 34.81 31.11
N GLY A 361 29.83 35.82 31.97
CA GLY A 361 30.35 37.15 31.56
C GLY A 361 29.34 38.09 30.89
N GLY A 362 28.04 37.74 30.88
CA GLY A 362 26.96 38.56 30.30
C GLY A 362 26.51 39.76 31.15
N VAL A 363 25.60 40.58 30.62
CA VAL A 363 25.03 41.74 31.33
C VAL A 363 24.33 41.28 32.61
N GLN A 364 24.73 41.81 33.77
CA GLN A 364 24.30 41.30 35.07
C GLN A 364 22.77 41.24 35.24
N CYS A 365 22.03 42.24 34.76
CA CYS A 365 20.56 42.27 34.83
C CYS A 365 19.86 41.35 33.81
N GLU A 366 20.61 40.67 32.95
CA GLU A 366 20.15 39.70 31.94
C GLU A 366 20.59 38.26 32.26
N GLN A 367 21.18 38.02 33.44
CA GLN A 367 21.55 36.68 33.90
C GLN A 367 20.40 35.99 34.63
N ASP A 368 20.49 34.68 34.91
CA ASP A 368 19.46 33.91 35.63
C ASP A 368 18.85 34.63 36.86
N PRO A 369 17.54 34.50 37.11
CA PRO A 369 16.91 35.08 38.29
C PRO A 369 17.28 34.29 39.56
N GLY A 370 17.78 35.00 40.57
CA GLY A 370 18.12 34.45 41.89
C GLY A 370 16.99 34.54 42.91
N THR A 371 15.92 35.30 42.64
CA THR A 371 14.77 35.47 43.55
C THR A 371 13.43 35.30 42.81
N PRO A 372 12.33 34.97 43.52
CA PRO A 372 10.99 34.90 42.91
C PRO A 372 10.55 36.19 42.20
N LEU A 373 10.90 37.36 42.76
CA LEU A 373 10.56 38.64 42.16
C LEU A 373 11.31 38.86 40.82
N GLU A 374 12.58 38.47 40.77
CA GLU A 374 13.40 38.50 39.55
C GLU A 374 12.83 37.60 38.46
N ALA A 375 12.42 36.39 38.80
CA ALA A 375 11.76 35.47 37.86
C ALA A 375 10.41 36.02 37.38
N TYR A 376 9.58 36.53 38.29
CA TYR A 376 8.29 37.13 37.95
C TYR A 376 8.44 38.34 37.01
N ARG A 377 9.51 39.12 37.15
CA ARG A 377 9.83 40.23 36.23
C ARG A 377 10.06 39.74 34.80
N TYR A 378 10.84 38.67 34.61
CA TYR A 378 11.00 38.05 33.29
C TYR A 378 9.66 37.54 32.73
N GLN A 379 8.80 36.94 33.57
CA GLN A 379 7.46 36.49 33.14
C GLN A 379 6.58 37.65 32.63
N THR A 380 6.78 38.86 33.15
CA THR A 380 6.06 40.08 32.71
C THR A 380 6.69 40.80 31.52
N GLY A 381 7.84 40.32 31.02
CA GLY A 381 8.56 40.87 29.87
C GLY A 381 9.58 41.96 30.20
N ILE A 382 10.12 42.00 31.42
CA ILE A 382 11.16 42.97 31.85
C ILE A 382 12.36 42.24 32.47
N LYS A 383 13.52 42.91 32.52
CA LYS A 383 14.76 42.34 33.08
C LYS A 383 14.63 42.11 34.58
N LYS A 384 15.50 41.25 35.14
CA LYS A 384 15.39 40.84 36.55
C LYS A 384 15.50 41.97 37.55
N ASP A 385 16.26 43.03 37.24
CA ASP A 385 16.40 44.21 38.08
C ASP A 385 15.24 45.23 37.93
N GLY A 386 14.30 44.97 37.01
CA GLY A 386 13.16 45.84 36.68
C GLY A 386 13.39 46.74 35.47
N THR A 387 14.56 46.70 34.85
CA THR A 387 14.88 47.48 33.65
C THR A 387 14.09 46.98 32.43
N PRO A 388 13.55 47.85 31.56
CA PRO A 388 12.88 47.42 30.33
C PRO A 388 13.89 46.95 29.26
N TRP A 389 13.46 46.04 28.40
CA TRP A 389 14.16 45.76 27.14
C TRP A 389 13.91 46.89 26.14
N LEU A 390 14.91 47.26 25.34
CA LEU A 390 14.81 48.36 24.39
C LEU A 390 14.98 47.85 22.95
N TYR A 391 14.12 48.30 22.04
CA TYR A 391 14.26 48.00 20.61
C TYR A 391 15.46 48.78 20.04
N PRO A 392 16.49 48.15 19.46
CA PRO A 392 17.76 48.82 19.14
C PRO A 392 17.63 49.95 18.10
N GLY A 393 16.67 49.85 17.17
CA GLY A 393 16.45 50.89 16.16
C GLY A 393 15.72 52.15 16.66
N THR A 394 15.03 52.10 17.80
CA THR A 394 14.18 53.20 18.30
C THR A 394 14.44 53.56 19.77
N LEU A 395 15.16 52.70 20.50
CA LEU A 395 15.38 52.73 21.94
C LEU A 395 14.09 52.82 22.77
N GLN A 396 12.97 52.39 22.21
CA GLN A 396 11.70 52.33 22.94
C GLN A 396 11.57 51.01 23.72
N PRO A 397 10.96 51.04 24.92
CA PRO A 397 10.63 49.83 25.66
C PRO A 397 9.84 48.83 24.82
N THR A 398 10.23 47.57 24.90
CA THR A 398 9.59 46.44 24.23
C THR A 398 9.52 45.26 25.18
N LYS A 399 8.55 44.37 24.94
CA LYS A 399 8.41 43.09 25.65
C LYS A 399 8.80 41.89 24.77
N PHE A 400 9.23 42.14 23.55
CA PHE A 400 9.55 41.12 22.55
C PHE A 400 10.97 41.34 22.07
N CYS A 401 11.87 40.46 22.50
CA CYS A 401 13.23 40.40 22.02
C CYS A 401 13.28 39.68 20.66
N TYR A 402 14.02 40.23 19.71
CA TYR A 402 14.27 39.61 18.40
C TYR A 402 13.02 39.17 17.59
N PRO A 403 11.99 40.02 17.38
CA PRO A 403 10.77 39.66 16.64
C PRO A 403 10.91 39.62 15.10
N GLY A 404 12.11 39.88 14.56
CA GLY A 404 12.38 40.02 13.14
C GLY A 404 12.54 38.69 12.39
N ASP A 405 12.65 38.77 11.07
CA ASP A 405 12.91 37.63 10.18
C ASP A 405 14.42 37.55 9.88
N PRO A 406 15.14 36.53 10.40
CA PRO A 406 16.58 36.42 10.24
C PRO A 406 17.02 36.03 8.82
N GLU A 407 16.18 35.35 8.02
CA GLU A 407 16.51 35.00 6.63
C GLU A 407 16.28 36.19 5.69
N ARG A 408 15.15 36.88 5.86
CA ARG A 408 14.81 38.05 5.03
C ARG A 408 15.57 39.30 5.42
N PHE A 409 16.24 39.28 6.57
CA PHE A 409 16.90 40.46 7.12
C PHE A 409 15.93 41.62 7.28
N THR A 410 14.77 41.37 7.90
CA THR A 410 13.76 42.40 8.17
C THR A 410 13.42 42.47 9.65
N GLY A 411 13.29 43.69 10.18
CA GLY A 411 13.03 43.90 11.60
C GLY A 411 14.26 43.66 12.48
N TRP A 412 14.03 43.46 13.77
CA TRP A 412 15.06 43.21 14.77
C TRP A 412 15.25 41.71 14.99
N SER A 413 16.37 41.16 14.51
CA SER A 413 16.80 39.78 14.79
C SER A 413 18.06 39.78 15.66
N GLU A 414 18.40 38.65 16.27
CA GLU A 414 19.63 38.55 17.07
C GLU A 414 20.91 38.71 16.22
N ARG A 415 20.82 38.44 14.91
CA ARG A 415 21.89 38.71 13.94
C ARG A 415 22.06 40.20 13.59
N GLY A 416 21.06 41.04 13.88
CA GLY A 416 21.06 42.48 13.58
C GLY A 416 19.71 43.02 13.10
N THR A 417 19.65 44.34 12.87
CA THR A 417 18.45 45.04 12.40
C THR A 417 18.51 45.24 10.88
N ASN A 418 17.48 44.78 10.16
CA ASN A 418 17.38 44.87 8.70
C ASN A 418 18.63 44.37 7.93
N GLY A 419 19.31 43.33 8.43
CA GLY A 419 20.50 42.74 7.79
C GLY A 419 21.79 43.52 7.93
N VAL A 420 21.74 44.67 8.62
CA VAL A 420 22.95 45.39 9.00
C VAL A 420 23.47 44.74 10.27
N SER A 421 24.71 44.24 10.25
CA SER A 421 25.38 43.52 11.36
C SER A 421 25.66 44.39 12.60
N ASN A 422 25.03 45.55 12.72
CA ASN A 422 25.28 46.51 13.77
C ASN A 422 24.08 46.54 14.72
N LEU A 423 24.34 45.95 15.89
CA LEU A 423 23.72 46.25 17.18
C LEU A 423 22.37 45.58 17.49
N ALA A 424 22.41 44.29 17.79
CA ALA A 424 21.25 43.45 18.10
C ALA A 424 20.82 43.46 19.58
N VAL A 425 21.67 43.86 20.53
CA VAL A 425 21.32 43.98 21.95
C VAL A 425 21.50 45.41 22.41
N VAL A 426 20.74 45.87 23.41
CA VAL A 426 20.95 47.18 24.05
C VAL A 426 21.38 46.94 25.49
N LYS A 427 22.61 47.33 25.84
CA LYS A 427 23.10 47.18 27.21
C LYS A 427 22.53 48.28 28.09
N ASN A 428 21.58 47.92 28.94
CA ASN A 428 20.98 48.79 29.96
C ASN A 428 20.61 47.98 31.21
N CYS A 429 20.91 48.51 32.39
CA CYS A 429 20.53 47.99 33.71
C CYS A 429 20.21 49.16 34.66
N GLY A 430 19.76 48.87 35.89
CA GLY A 430 19.51 49.87 36.92
C GLY A 430 18.34 50.82 36.61
N GLY A 431 17.38 50.36 35.80
CA GLY A 431 16.23 51.16 35.36
C GLY A 431 16.51 52.11 34.21
N ALA A 432 17.69 52.03 33.58
CA ALA A 432 18.03 52.90 32.46
C ALA A 432 17.11 52.69 31.25
N ILE A 433 16.53 53.78 30.75
CA ILE A 433 15.74 53.84 29.50
C ILE A 433 16.57 54.34 28.31
N THR A 434 17.88 54.39 28.49
CA THR A 434 18.89 54.72 27.48
C THR A 434 19.90 53.57 27.42
N GLY A 435 20.62 53.45 26.31
CA GLY A 435 21.66 52.43 26.16
C GLY A 435 22.32 52.52 24.79
N THR A 436 23.50 51.93 24.68
CA THR A 436 24.21 51.80 23.40
C THR A 436 23.85 50.44 22.81
N PRO A 437 23.30 50.40 21.59
CA PRO A 437 23.13 49.13 20.91
C PRO A 437 24.52 48.48 20.70
N GLU A 438 24.63 47.15 20.80
CA GLU A 438 25.86 46.35 20.62
C GLU A 438 25.57 45.03 19.89
N VAL A 439 26.59 44.40 19.29
CA VAL A 439 26.45 43.09 18.64
C VAL A 439 26.13 42.03 19.70
N SER A 440 25.14 41.17 19.44
CA SER A 440 24.84 40.03 20.31
C SER A 440 25.88 38.93 20.03
N PRO A 441 26.73 38.53 20.99
CA PRO A 441 27.65 37.42 20.79
C PRO A 441 26.91 36.09 20.85
N PRO A 442 27.13 35.11 19.95
CA PRO A 442 26.48 33.81 20.05
C PRO A 442 26.87 33.10 21.36
N GLY A 443 26.04 32.18 21.84
CA GLY A 443 26.31 31.43 23.07
C GLY A 443 25.06 30.89 23.72
N ASP A 444 25.25 30.12 24.79
CA ASP A 444 24.19 29.49 25.59
C ASP A 444 23.07 30.50 25.93
N ARG A 445 21.88 30.24 25.37
CA ARG A 445 20.69 31.09 25.50
C ARG A 445 19.64 30.37 26.30
N ARG A 446 18.98 31.11 27.20
CA ARG A 446 17.71 30.68 27.79
C ARG A 446 16.64 31.70 27.46
N PHE A 447 15.47 31.24 27.09
CA PHE A 447 14.36 32.14 26.82
C PHE A 447 13.09 31.71 27.54
N ILE A 448 12.23 32.70 27.72
CA ILE A 448 10.90 32.53 28.28
C ILE A 448 9.90 33.27 27.40
N PHE A 449 8.86 32.56 27.02
CA PHE A 449 7.79 33.10 26.20
C PHE A 449 6.47 32.94 26.95
N ASN A 450 5.80 34.08 27.13
CA ASN A 450 4.81 34.26 28.18
C ASN A 450 3.44 34.56 27.60
N SER A 451 2.41 34.05 28.25
CA SER A 451 1.02 34.43 28.05
C SER A 451 0.41 34.88 29.38
N GLY A 452 0.20 36.19 29.52
CA GLY A 452 -0.34 36.78 30.74
C GLY A 452 -0.63 38.27 30.59
N ASP A 453 -1.31 38.84 31.58
CA ASP A 453 -1.56 40.27 31.67
C ASP A 453 -1.62 40.71 33.15
N SER A 454 -1.28 41.98 33.39
CA SER A 454 -1.49 42.63 34.69
C SER A 454 -2.94 42.64 35.19
N LEU A 455 -3.91 42.46 34.29
CA LEU A 455 -5.34 42.35 34.58
C LEU A 455 -5.85 40.92 34.50
N PHE A 456 -4.97 39.94 34.22
CA PHE A 456 -5.39 38.56 34.09
C PHE A 456 -5.55 37.90 35.46
N ASN A 457 -6.80 37.68 35.85
CA ASN A 457 -7.15 37.01 37.09
C ASN A 457 -7.72 35.62 36.83
N VAL A 458 -7.29 34.63 37.60
CA VAL A 458 -7.80 33.25 37.55
C VAL A 458 -8.53 32.95 38.86
N ALA A 459 -9.86 32.93 38.82
CA ALA A 459 -10.66 32.73 40.02
C ALA A 459 -10.56 31.28 40.55
N PRO A 460 -10.88 31.03 41.83
CA PRO A 460 -11.04 29.67 42.35
C PRO A 460 -11.96 28.83 41.46
N GLY A 461 -11.50 27.65 41.05
CA GLY A 461 -12.21 26.73 40.15
C GLY A 461 -12.14 27.08 38.66
N ASP A 462 -11.64 28.26 38.27
CA ASP A 462 -11.43 28.57 36.85
C ASP A 462 -10.36 27.65 36.25
N THR A 463 -10.56 27.28 34.98
CA THR A 463 -9.68 26.37 34.23
C THR A 463 -9.12 27.05 32.98
N GLN A 464 -7.80 27.02 32.83
CA GLN A 464 -7.06 27.47 31.66
C GLN A 464 -6.53 26.27 30.88
N ILE A 465 -6.63 26.33 29.55
CA ILE A 465 -6.15 25.26 28.65
C ILE A 465 -5.09 25.88 27.77
N ILE A 466 -3.91 25.27 27.76
CA ILE A 466 -2.74 25.72 27.02
C ILE A 466 -2.29 24.57 26.15
N VAL A 467 -2.32 24.76 24.83
CA VAL A 467 -1.81 23.77 23.87
C VAL A 467 -0.61 24.39 23.17
N LEU A 468 0.51 23.67 23.23
CA LEU A 468 1.78 24.04 22.63
C LEU A 468 2.12 23.04 21.53
N GLY A 469 2.51 23.54 20.36
CA GLY A 469 3.25 22.77 19.36
C GLY A 469 4.74 22.97 19.56
N GLN A 470 5.53 21.89 19.60
CA GLN A 470 7.01 21.94 19.60
C GLN A 470 7.55 21.17 18.40
N PHE A 471 8.33 21.83 17.56
CA PHE A 471 8.73 21.31 16.25
C PHE A 471 10.15 21.70 15.87
N VAL A 472 10.74 20.94 14.95
CA VAL A 472 12.06 21.20 14.37
C VAL A 472 11.94 21.21 12.86
N ALA A 473 12.69 22.08 12.20
CA ALA A 473 12.77 22.11 10.75
C ALA A 473 14.20 22.38 10.28
N LYS A 474 14.61 21.72 9.20
CA LYS A 474 15.92 21.92 8.56
C LYS A 474 15.74 22.48 7.16
N GLY A 475 16.39 23.60 6.89
CA GLY A 475 16.45 24.24 5.58
C GLY A 475 17.79 24.04 4.89
N THR A 476 18.04 24.85 3.86
CA THR A 476 19.32 24.86 3.12
C THR A 476 20.43 25.59 3.87
N SER A 477 20.09 26.38 4.89
CA SER A 477 21.00 27.08 5.78
C SER A 477 20.38 27.27 7.17
N ASN A 478 21.16 27.67 8.16
CA ASN A 478 20.66 28.04 9.50
C ASN A 478 19.52 29.07 9.44
N LEU A 479 19.63 30.08 8.56
CA LEU A 479 18.58 31.09 8.38
C LEU A 479 17.36 30.52 7.64
N ASN A 480 17.58 29.72 6.58
CA ASN A 480 16.48 29.07 5.86
C ASN A 480 15.73 28.06 6.75
N SER A 481 16.41 27.44 7.72
CA SER A 481 15.79 26.57 8.72
C SER A 481 14.72 27.30 9.53
N VAL A 482 14.92 28.57 9.88
CA VAL A 482 13.89 29.41 10.53
C VAL A 482 12.68 29.61 9.62
N THR A 483 12.88 29.80 8.32
CA THR A 483 11.78 29.91 7.35
C THR A 483 11.02 28.59 7.18
N GLN A 484 11.71 27.45 7.17
CA GLN A 484 11.02 26.16 7.16
C GLN A 484 10.26 25.93 8.46
N LEU A 485 10.83 26.32 9.61
CA LEU A 485 10.20 26.22 10.92
C LEU A 485 8.87 26.99 10.97
N LYS A 486 8.86 28.23 10.48
CA LYS A 486 7.63 29.05 10.34
C LYS A 486 6.58 28.43 9.40
N ARG A 487 6.98 27.63 8.41
CA ARG A 487 6.05 26.91 7.52
C ARG A 487 5.46 25.68 8.20
N THR A 488 6.30 24.95 8.95
CA THR A 488 5.86 23.82 9.77
C THR A 488 4.84 24.29 10.81
N ASP A 489 5.13 25.42 11.47
CA ASP A 489 4.22 26.09 12.41
C ASP A 489 2.83 26.35 11.79
N ALA A 490 2.78 27.12 10.70
CA ALA A 490 1.51 27.46 10.04
C ALA A 490 0.70 26.24 9.59
N THR A 491 1.40 25.16 9.20
CA THR A 491 0.77 23.88 8.82
C THR A 491 0.18 23.18 10.06
N ALA A 492 0.97 23.08 11.12
CA ALA A 492 0.57 22.44 12.37
C ALA A 492 -0.57 23.20 13.07
N GLN A 493 -0.55 24.54 13.07
CA GLN A 493 -1.65 25.36 13.56
C GLN A 493 -2.93 25.14 12.74
N SER A 494 -2.83 25.09 11.41
CA SER A 494 -4.00 24.84 10.55
C SER A 494 -4.63 23.47 10.85
N LEU A 495 -3.81 22.46 11.11
CA LEU A 495 -4.24 21.13 11.53
C LEU A 495 -4.89 21.14 12.91
N TYR A 496 -4.32 21.86 13.88
CA TYR A 496 -4.94 22.03 15.19
C TYR A 496 -6.30 22.75 15.10
N ASN A 497 -6.37 23.84 14.34
CA ASN A 497 -7.59 24.63 14.13
C ASN A 497 -8.69 23.83 13.40
N SER A 498 -8.30 22.89 12.54
CA SER A 498 -9.22 21.95 11.88
C SER A 498 -9.58 20.74 12.75
N ASN A 499 -9.14 20.71 14.02
CA ASN A 499 -9.32 19.59 14.95
C ASN A 499 -8.74 18.28 14.41
N PHE A 500 -7.57 18.37 13.77
CA PHE A 500 -6.86 17.28 13.12
C PHE A 500 -7.68 16.57 12.02
N ALA A 501 -8.68 17.26 11.45
CA ALA A 501 -9.42 16.76 10.30
C ALA A 501 -8.58 16.91 9.03
N VAL A 502 -7.79 15.89 8.70
CA VAL A 502 -7.07 15.80 7.41
C VAL A 502 -7.94 15.13 6.35
N ASN A 503 -7.77 15.54 5.09
CA ASN A 503 -8.31 14.75 3.98
C ASN A 503 -7.55 13.43 3.97
N ALA A 504 -8.26 12.32 4.22
CA ALA A 504 -7.65 11.00 4.15
C ALA A 504 -7.02 10.80 2.76
N PRO A 505 -5.79 10.28 2.64
CA PRO A 505 -5.21 9.97 1.34
C PRO A 505 -5.98 8.82 0.66
N PRO A 506 -5.77 8.59 -0.66
CA PRO A 506 -6.23 7.35 -1.30
C PRO A 506 -5.75 6.13 -0.50
N PRO A 507 -6.61 5.16 -0.17
CA PRO A 507 -6.19 3.99 0.59
C PRO A 507 -5.12 3.22 -0.21
N SER A 508 -4.09 2.70 0.46
CA SER A 508 -3.01 1.96 -0.20
C SER A 508 -3.56 0.73 -0.95
N PRO A 509 -3.07 0.44 -2.17
CA PRO A 509 -3.46 -0.76 -2.89
C PRO A 509 -3.03 -2.02 -2.13
N GLU A 510 -3.89 -3.04 -2.08
CA GLU A 510 -3.54 -4.34 -1.49
C GLU A 510 -2.75 -5.16 -2.53
N VAL A 511 -1.43 -5.17 -2.39
CA VAL A 511 -0.50 -5.79 -3.34
C VAL A 511 -0.18 -7.23 -2.95
N SER A 512 -0.38 -8.14 -3.89
CA SER A 512 0.12 -9.52 -3.90
C SER A 512 1.35 -9.65 -4.80
N VAL A 513 2.26 -10.55 -4.44
CA VAL A 513 3.54 -10.81 -5.13
C VAL A 513 3.64 -12.28 -5.48
N SER A 514 4.12 -12.60 -6.69
CA SER A 514 4.47 -13.96 -7.10
C SER A 514 5.86 -14.00 -7.74
N ILE A 515 6.59 -15.10 -7.52
CA ILE A 515 7.96 -15.26 -8.01
C ILE A 515 8.00 -16.35 -9.07
N GLY A 516 8.36 -16.00 -10.30
CA GLY A 516 8.55 -16.94 -11.39
C GLY A 516 10.03 -17.22 -11.67
N THR A 517 10.30 -18.31 -12.38
CA THR A 517 11.63 -18.61 -12.93
C THR A 517 11.72 -18.06 -14.35
N GLN A 518 12.69 -17.18 -14.60
CA GLN A 518 13.01 -16.70 -15.95
C GLN A 518 14.03 -17.62 -16.63
N ASN A 519 15.10 -17.98 -15.91
CA ASN A 519 16.09 -18.95 -16.38
C ASN A 519 16.67 -19.73 -15.19
N ALA A 520 16.27 -20.99 -15.07
CA ALA A 520 16.70 -21.86 -13.97
C ALA A 520 18.21 -22.11 -13.95
N ALA A 521 18.85 -22.19 -15.12
CA ALA A 521 20.29 -22.47 -15.22
C ALA A 521 21.14 -21.30 -14.76
N LEU A 522 20.67 -20.06 -14.98
CA LEU A 522 21.35 -18.83 -14.59
C LEU A 522 20.84 -18.26 -13.25
N GLY A 523 19.89 -18.93 -12.60
CA GLY A 523 19.28 -18.46 -11.35
C GLY A 523 18.48 -17.16 -11.51
N GLN A 524 17.99 -16.87 -12.71
CA GLN A 524 17.22 -15.67 -13.02
C GLN A 524 15.75 -15.87 -12.68
N ALA A 525 15.18 -14.88 -12.00
CA ALA A 525 13.79 -14.83 -11.55
C ALA A 525 13.00 -13.75 -12.31
N ASN A 526 11.69 -13.76 -12.15
CA ASN A 526 10.84 -12.62 -12.43
C ASN A 526 9.88 -12.40 -11.24
N ILE A 527 9.41 -11.17 -11.06
CA ILE A 527 8.52 -10.79 -9.97
C ILE A 527 7.24 -10.24 -10.60
N SER A 528 6.10 -10.86 -10.28
CA SER A 528 4.80 -10.34 -10.70
C SER A 528 4.07 -9.70 -9.53
N PHE A 529 3.56 -8.50 -9.74
CA PHE A 529 2.68 -7.80 -8.82
C PHE A 529 1.24 -7.87 -9.31
N ALA A 530 0.29 -8.00 -8.39
CA ALA A 530 -1.13 -7.80 -8.66
C ALA A 530 -1.83 -7.13 -7.46
N TRP A 531 -2.81 -6.25 -7.71
CA TRP A 531 -3.53 -5.54 -6.63
C TRP A 531 -5.03 -5.33 -6.91
N GLY A 532 -5.79 -5.03 -5.84
CA GLY A 532 -7.24 -4.75 -5.87
C GLY A 532 -7.60 -3.31 -6.26
N ASP A 533 -8.90 -3.01 -6.37
CA ASP A 533 -9.48 -1.72 -6.80
C ASP A 533 -9.83 -0.77 -5.64
N ARG A 534 -9.40 -1.08 -4.42
CA ARG A 534 -9.75 -0.34 -3.19
C ARG A 534 -9.55 1.18 -3.31
N SER A 535 -8.49 1.62 -4.00
CA SER A 535 -8.12 3.03 -4.17
C SER A 535 -9.00 3.78 -5.17
N GLU A 536 -9.69 3.10 -6.09
CA GLU A 536 -10.40 3.71 -7.22
C GLU A 536 -11.72 4.37 -6.87
N SER A 537 -12.30 4.00 -5.72
CA SER A 537 -13.48 4.66 -5.17
C SER A 537 -13.17 6.01 -4.52
N TYR A 538 -11.89 6.41 -4.48
CA TYR A 538 -11.45 7.60 -3.77
C TYR A 538 -11.99 8.89 -4.40
N LEU A 539 -12.90 9.52 -3.65
CA LEU A 539 -13.49 10.82 -3.93
C LEU A 539 -13.70 11.54 -2.59
N VAL A 540 -12.81 12.48 -2.27
CA VAL A 540 -12.83 13.20 -0.99
C VAL A 540 -13.06 14.68 -1.24
N TRP A 541 -14.02 15.26 -0.52
CA TRP A 541 -14.17 16.71 -0.48
C TRP A 541 -13.03 17.30 0.35
N ASP A 542 -12.25 18.19 -0.23
CA ASP A 542 -11.25 18.96 0.49
C ASP A 542 -11.92 20.08 1.31
N SER A 543 -12.28 19.75 2.55
CA SER A 543 -12.90 20.67 3.50
C SER A 543 -11.93 21.65 4.17
N LEU A 544 -10.63 21.43 4.02
CA LEU A 544 -9.59 22.25 4.65
C LEU A 544 -9.41 23.60 3.98
N LEU A 545 -9.66 23.69 2.66
CA LEU A 545 -9.35 24.87 1.87
C LEU A 545 -10.56 25.56 1.24
N GLN A 546 -11.69 24.87 1.01
CA GLN A 546 -12.87 25.49 0.37
C GLN A 546 -14.24 24.91 0.79
N PRO A 547 -15.30 25.74 0.75
CA PRO A 547 -16.68 25.26 0.86
C PRO A 547 -17.04 24.29 -0.27
N ARG A 548 -17.95 23.36 0.03
CA ARG A 548 -18.32 22.25 -0.86
C ARG A 548 -18.83 22.73 -2.22
N SER A 549 -18.13 22.36 -3.28
CA SER A 549 -18.48 22.58 -4.70
C SER A 549 -17.83 21.50 -5.60
N ASP A 550 -18.26 21.36 -6.85
CA ASP A 550 -17.69 20.34 -7.76
C ASP A 550 -16.16 20.51 -7.99
N SER A 551 -15.63 21.73 -7.84
CA SER A 551 -14.18 22.03 -7.90
C SER A 551 -13.41 21.69 -6.62
N SER A 552 -14.09 21.24 -5.57
CA SER A 552 -13.49 21.01 -4.24
C SER A 552 -13.11 19.55 -3.96
N PHE A 553 -13.27 18.64 -4.93
CA PHE A 553 -13.00 17.22 -4.74
C PHE A 553 -11.60 16.80 -5.21
N LEU A 554 -10.97 15.91 -4.42
CA LEU A 554 -9.85 15.08 -4.82
C LEU A 554 -10.38 13.76 -5.37
N LYS A 555 -9.97 13.39 -6.58
CA LYS A 555 -10.47 12.21 -7.29
C LYS A 555 -9.32 11.30 -7.71
N PHE A 556 -9.47 10.00 -7.51
CA PHE A 556 -8.55 8.99 -8.01
C PHE A 556 -8.30 9.15 -9.51
N GLU A 557 -7.04 8.95 -9.91
CA GLU A 557 -6.62 9.06 -11.30
C GLU A 557 -5.77 7.89 -11.79
N GLY A 558 -4.96 7.28 -10.91
CA GLY A 558 -4.15 6.14 -11.35
C GLY A 558 -3.24 5.53 -10.30
N TYR A 559 -2.34 4.67 -10.78
CA TYR A 559 -1.30 4.01 -10.00
C TYR A 559 0.10 4.32 -10.56
N GLU A 560 1.06 4.55 -9.67
CA GLU A 560 2.49 4.68 -9.98
C GLU A 560 3.25 3.46 -9.43
N ILE A 561 4.14 2.88 -10.22
CA ILE A 561 4.95 1.70 -9.86
C ILE A 561 6.42 2.10 -9.85
N TYR A 562 7.08 1.90 -8.72
CA TYR A 562 8.47 2.29 -8.50
C TYR A 562 9.35 1.09 -8.15
N GLU A 563 10.60 1.12 -8.62
CA GLU A 563 11.70 0.40 -8.00
C GLU A 563 12.49 1.37 -7.14
N ILE A 564 12.88 0.93 -5.96
CA ILE A 564 13.65 1.70 -5.00
C ILE A 564 15.01 1.00 -4.87
N LYS A 565 16.06 1.80 -4.91
CA LYS A 565 17.42 1.34 -4.73
C LYS A 565 17.53 0.60 -3.37
N ARG A 566 18.05 -0.62 -3.38
CA ARG A 566 18.20 -1.48 -2.19
C ARG A 566 18.96 -0.74 -1.08
N SER A 567 20.01 0.01 -1.43
CA SER A 567 20.83 0.81 -0.50
C SER A 567 20.22 2.14 -0.06
N ALA A 568 19.04 2.54 -0.55
CA ALA A 568 18.42 3.80 -0.16
C ALA A 568 18.16 3.83 1.36
N VAL A 569 18.70 4.86 2.02
CA VAL A 569 18.52 5.12 3.46
C VAL A 569 17.42 6.17 3.67
N ASN A 570 17.33 7.14 2.76
CA ASN A 570 16.27 8.15 2.74
C ASN A 570 15.19 7.75 1.74
N ILE A 571 13.94 7.72 2.18
CA ILE A 571 12.80 7.47 1.30
C ILE A 571 12.36 8.82 0.72
N PRO A 572 12.16 8.95 -0.60
CA PRO A 572 11.72 10.19 -1.22
C PRO A 572 10.38 10.68 -0.65
N ASP A 573 10.30 11.98 -0.40
CA ASP A 573 9.09 12.71 -0.04
C ASP A 573 8.50 13.39 -1.29
N PHE A 574 7.34 12.90 -1.74
CA PHE A 574 6.67 13.45 -2.93
C PHE A 574 6.08 14.85 -2.75
N ASN A 575 6.09 15.40 -1.53
CA ASN A 575 5.78 16.80 -1.23
C ASN A 575 7.02 17.70 -1.25
N ASP A 576 8.22 17.11 -1.23
CA ASP A 576 9.50 17.80 -1.41
C ASP A 576 10.14 17.38 -2.75
N PRO A 577 9.98 18.21 -3.81
CA PRO A 577 10.66 18.02 -5.08
C PRO A 577 12.15 17.66 -4.96
N ALA A 578 12.88 18.26 -4.01
CA ALA A 578 14.31 18.07 -3.86
C ALA A 578 14.70 16.71 -3.27
N SER A 579 13.76 16.03 -2.60
CA SER A 579 14.00 14.71 -2.02
C SER A 579 14.01 13.59 -3.07
N ILE A 580 13.46 13.83 -4.27
CA ILE A 580 13.35 12.80 -5.31
C ILE A 580 14.63 12.78 -6.15
N ASN A 581 15.42 11.76 -5.87
CA ASN A 581 16.74 11.56 -6.44
C ASN A 581 16.81 10.22 -7.19
N ASN A 582 18.01 9.83 -7.61
CA ASN A 582 18.24 8.60 -8.37
C ASN A 582 18.02 7.31 -7.56
N ASP A 583 17.76 7.37 -6.26
CA ASP A 583 17.46 6.21 -5.42
C ASP A 583 16.02 5.67 -5.61
N ILE A 584 15.20 6.35 -6.41
CA ILE A 584 13.92 5.84 -6.90
C ILE A 584 13.82 5.94 -8.42
N LYS A 585 13.24 4.92 -9.05
CA LYS A 585 12.94 4.90 -10.49
C LYS A 585 11.49 4.53 -10.72
N LEU A 586 10.79 5.38 -11.46
CA LEU A 586 9.45 5.11 -11.94
C LEU A 586 9.51 4.07 -13.06
N LEU A 587 8.90 2.91 -12.84
CA LEU A 587 8.86 1.82 -13.80
C LEU A 587 7.65 1.93 -14.74
N GLN A 588 6.49 2.32 -14.20
CA GLN A 588 5.25 2.40 -14.95
C GLN A 588 4.21 3.31 -14.29
N ILE A 589 3.35 3.91 -15.10
CA ILE A 589 2.12 4.60 -14.65
C ILE A 589 0.90 4.00 -15.36
N TYR A 590 -0.13 3.71 -14.57
CA TYR A 590 -1.45 3.32 -15.06
C TYR A 590 -2.45 4.41 -14.72
N ASP A 591 -2.96 5.06 -15.75
CA ASP A 591 -3.74 6.29 -15.69
C ASP A 591 -5.12 6.04 -16.30
N ILE A 592 -6.18 6.66 -15.76
CA ILE A 592 -7.53 6.56 -16.35
C ILE A 592 -7.46 7.02 -17.81
N ILE A 593 -8.24 6.38 -18.69
CA ILE A 593 -8.36 6.85 -20.08
C ILE A 593 -9.32 8.04 -20.09
N ASP A 594 -8.78 9.25 -20.02
CA ASP A 594 -9.52 10.49 -20.16
C ASP A 594 -8.69 11.59 -20.87
N THR A 595 -8.84 12.86 -20.48
CA THR A 595 -8.11 14.00 -21.05
C THR A 595 -7.01 14.53 -20.13
N VAL A 596 -6.86 13.93 -18.95
CA VAL A 596 -5.85 14.27 -17.97
C VAL A 596 -4.52 13.68 -18.43
N GLY A 597 -3.43 14.35 -18.03
CA GLY A 597 -2.09 13.95 -18.42
C GLY A 597 -1.11 14.36 -17.35
N ILE A 598 -0.21 15.31 -17.66
CA ILE A 598 0.71 15.85 -16.65
C ILE A 598 -0.08 16.57 -15.57
N ILE A 599 0.04 16.10 -14.33
CA ILE A 599 -0.59 16.73 -13.17
C ILE A 599 0.43 17.64 -12.48
N ILE A 600 -0.01 18.85 -12.18
CA ILE A 600 0.81 19.90 -11.57
C ILE A 600 0.28 20.13 -10.16
N ASP A 601 1.18 20.10 -9.18
CA ASP A 601 0.94 20.66 -7.85
C ASP A 601 1.50 22.09 -7.79
N THR A 602 1.01 22.87 -6.84
CA THR A 602 1.58 24.19 -6.56
C THR A 602 2.05 24.28 -5.12
N LEU A 603 3.30 24.69 -4.98
CA LEU A 603 3.91 24.95 -3.68
C LEU A 603 4.09 26.46 -3.50
N PRO A 604 3.84 27.00 -2.29
CA PRO A 604 4.13 28.39 -1.98
C PRO A 604 5.62 28.68 -2.23
N THR A 605 5.94 29.73 -2.99
CA THR A 605 7.34 30.09 -3.25
C THR A 605 8.00 30.79 -2.05
N GLY A 606 7.23 31.12 -1.01
CA GLY A 606 7.67 31.96 0.10
C GLY A 606 7.79 33.45 -0.26
N ILE A 607 7.42 33.84 -1.48
CA ILE A 607 7.42 35.22 -1.96
C ILE A 607 5.99 35.72 -1.98
N SER A 608 5.74 36.91 -1.43
CA SER A 608 4.46 37.61 -1.59
C SER A 608 4.68 38.86 -2.42
N VAL A 609 3.81 39.08 -3.41
CA VAL A 609 3.79 40.31 -4.22
C VAL A 609 2.51 41.06 -3.85
N ASN A 610 2.65 42.27 -3.32
CA ASN A 610 1.53 43.09 -2.83
C ASN A 610 0.64 42.37 -1.80
N GLY A 611 1.24 41.60 -0.89
CA GLY A 611 0.50 40.83 0.13
C GLY A 611 -0.19 39.57 -0.39
N VAL A 612 -0.02 39.21 -1.66
CA VAL A 612 -0.55 37.97 -2.25
C VAL A 612 0.58 36.94 -2.36
N PRO A 613 0.49 35.79 -1.66
CA PRO A 613 1.45 34.70 -1.76
C PRO A 613 1.56 34.19 -3.20
N GLN A 614 2.79 33.99 -3.65
CA GLN A 614 3.09 33.43 -4.96
C GLN A 614 3.28 31.92 -4.86
N TYR A 615 2.92 31.22 -5.93
CA TYR A 615 2.92 29.76 -6.02
C TYR A 615 3.67 29.31 -7.27
N GLY A 616 4.60 28.38 -7.10
CA GLY A 616 5.36 27.75 -8.18
C GLY A 616 4.64 26.50 -8.67
N ASN A 617 4.63 26.27 -9.99
CA ASN A 617 4.08 25.05 -10.59
C ASN A 617 5.15 23.94 -10.55
N PHE A 618 4.81 22.78 -10.01
CA PHE A 618 5.66 21.60 -9.99
C PHE A 618 4.92 20.44 -10.66
N PRO A 619 5.41 19.92 -11.79
CA PRO A 619 4.91 18.67 -12.34
C PRO A 619 5.19 17.54 -11.33
N VAL A 620 4.13 16.90 -10.86
CA VAL A 620 4.22 15.87 -9.83
C VAL A 620 3.88 14.49 -10.35
N VAL A 621 3.11 14.39 -11.45
CA VAL A 621 2.81 13.10 -12.11
C VAL A 621 3.04 13.24 -13.63
N PRO A 622 3.97 12.46 -14.21
CA PRO A 622 5.08 11.80 -13.52
C PRO A 622 5.96 12.84 -12.81
N TYR A 623 6.78 12.39 -11.86
CA TYR A 623 7.66 13.29 -11.14
C TYR A 623 8.66 14.00 -12.06
N TYR A 624 8.95 15.27 -11.82
CA TYR A 624 9.76 16.09 -12.74
C TYR A 624 11.19 15.56 -12.98
N THR A 625 11.75 14.79 -12.03
CA THR A 625 13.07 14.13 -12.17
C THR A 625 12.98 12.72 -12.74
N ALA A 626 11.79 12.13 -12.81
CA ALA A 626 11.59 10.78 -13.30
C ALA A 626 11.33 10.79 -14.81
N PRO A 627 11.93 9.86 -15.58
CA PRO A 627 11.62 9.72 -16.98
C PRO A 627 10.16 9.28 -17.17
N ILE A 628 9.51 9.83 -18.19
CA ILE A 628 8.12 9.49 -18.53
C ILE A 628 8.08 8.07 -19.11
N PRO A 629 7.31 7.14 -18.52
CA PRO A 629 7.15 5.80 -19.06
C PRO A 629 6.44 5.81 -20.42
N ASN A 630 6.78 4.84 -21.28
CA ASN A 630 6.13 4.69 -22.59
C ASN A 630 4.62 4.46 -22.44
N GLY A 631 3.84 5.24 -23.20
CA GLY A 631 2.38 5.14 -23.24
C GLY A 631 1.65 6.11 -22.30
N PHE A 632 2.35 6.83 -21.43
CA PHE A 632 1.74 7.88 -20.61
C PHE A 632 1.41 9.14 -21.43
N PRO A 633 0.28 9.83 -21.17
CA PRO A 633 -0.86 9.44 -20.32
C PRO A 633 -1.87 8.52 -21.04
N ASN A 634 -2.91 8.06 -20.33
CA ASN A 634 -4.03 7.30 -20.90
C ASN A 634 -3.73 5.85 -21.33
N THR A 635 -2.83 5.17 -20.62
CA THR A 635 -2.61 3.72 -20.80
C THR A 635 -3.82 2.89 -20.37
N GLY A 636 -4.67 3.42 -19.48
CA GLY A 636 -5.75 2.70 -18.81
C GLY A 636 -5.30 2.10 -17.48
N ILE A 637 -6.28 1.82 -16.63
CA ILE A 637 -6.03 1.20 -15.32
C ILE A 637 -5.72 -0.29 -15.50
N PHE A 638 -4.48 -0.65 -15.15
CA PHE A 638 -4.07 -2.02 -14.92
C PHE A 638 -3.67 -2.19 -13.46
N ARG A 639 -3.90 -3.39 -12.91
CA ARG A 639 -3.55 -3.74 -11.53
C ARG A 639 -2.62 -4.94 -11.45
N ASN A 640 -1.74 -5.06 -12.43
CA ASN A 640 -0.66 -6.04 -12.43
C ASN A 640 0.56 -5.48 -13.14
N TYR A 641 1.74 -5.91 -12.73
CA TYR A 641 3.01 -5.51 -13.33
C TYR A 641 4.03 -6.64 -13.24
N LEU A 642 4.67 -6.99 -14.35
CA LEU A 642 5.72 -8.01 -14.41
C LEU A 642 7.08 -7.35 -14.49
N VAL A 643 7.91 -7.57 -13.46
CA VAL A 643 9.30 -7.16 -13.43
C VAL A 643 10.17 -8.32 -13.89
N THR A 644 10.90 -8.13 -14.99
CA THR A 644 11.88 -9.10 -15.50
C THR A 644 13.31 -8.60 -15.39
N GLN A 645 13.49 -7.30 -15.14
CA GLN A 645 14.79 -6.66 -15.01
C GLN A 645 14.74 -5.62 -13.89
N THR A 646 15.85 -5.46 -13.18
CA THR A 646 16.04 -4.37 -12.22
C THR A 646 16.47 -3.10 -12.93
N ALA A 647 15.94 -1.97 -12.48
CA ALA A 647 16.36 -0.63 -12.87
C ALA A 647 17.68 -0.21 -12.19
N TYR A 648 18.23 -1.00 -11.26
CA TYR A 648 19.47 -0.77 -10.54
C TYR A 648 20.51 -1.89 -10.78
N PRO A 649 21.00 -2.06 -12.02
CA PRO A 649 22.03 -3.06 -12.33
C PRO A 649 23.33 -2.84 -11.54
N GLU A 650 23.66 -1.59 -11.20
CA GLU A 650 24.82 -1.24 -10.39
C GLU A 650 24.77 -1.85 -8.98
N GLU A 651 23.58 -2.13 -8.45
CA GLU A 651 23.42 -2.82 -7.15
C GLU A 651 23.45 -4.34 -7.27
N ASN A 652 23.58 -4.86 -8.49
CA ASN A 652 23.51 -6.27 -8.85
C ASN A 652 24.71 -6.71 -9.71
N GLY A 653 25.90 -6.17 -9.43
CA GLY A 653 27.14 -6.54 -10.14
C GLY A 653 27.13 -6.19 -11.63
N GLY A 654 26.37 -5.16 -12.03
CA GLY A 654 26.18 -4.77 -13.42
C GLY A 654 25.12 -5.58 -14.18
N SER A 655 24.49 -6.57 -13.54
CA SER A 655 23.44 -7.39 -14.16
C SER A 655 22.07 -6.71 -14.07
N THR A 656 21.37 -6.64 -15.19
CA THR A 656 19.97 -6.19 -15.25
C THR A 656 18.97 -7.28 -14.87
N SER A 657 19.40 -8.54 -14.78
CA SER A 657 18.50 -9.66 -14.45
C SER A 657 18.13 -9.66 -12.98
N LEU A 658 16.89 -10.04 -12.66
CA LEU A 658 16.53 -10.36 -11.29
C LEU A 658 17.12 -11.72 -10.91
N ILE A 659 17.86 -11.81 -9.82
CA ILE A 659 18.58 -13.03 -9.41
C ILE A 659 18.00 -13.55 -8.10
N TYR A 660 17.78 -14.87 -8.03
CA TYR A 660 17.36 -15.50 -6.78
C TYR A 660 18.32 -15.18 -5.62
N GLY A 661 17.76 -14.84 -4.47
CA GLY A 661 18.50 -14.47 -3.25
C GLY A 661 18.92 -13.00 -3.16
N ASN A 662 18.83 -12.21 -4.22
CA ASN A 662 19.09 -10.77 -4.15
C ASN A 662 17.88 -10.03 -3.59
N THR A 663 18.10 -8.96 -2.82
CA THR A 663 17.00 -8.13 -2.30
C THR A 663 16.63 -7.04 -3.31
N TYR A 664 15.34 -6.80 -3.48
CA TYR A 664 14.78 -5.73 -4.30
C TYR A 664 13.71 -4.99 -3.49
N LYS A 665 13.51 -3.69 -3.76
CA LYS A 665 12.46 -2.89 -3.11
C LYS A 665 11.57 -2.28 -4.19
N PHE A 666 10.26 -2.43 -4.05
CA PHE A 666 9.28 -1.85 -4.97
C PHE A 666 8.15 -1.15 -4.22
N ALA A 667 7.48 -0.19 -4.85
CA ALA A 667 6.28 0.44 -4.30
C ALA A 667 5.22 0.59 -5.38
N ILE A 668 3.95 0.35 -5.02
CA ILE A 668 2.79 0.61 -5.87
C ILE A 668 1.86 1.54 -5.10
N VAL A 669 1.68 2.75 -5.61
CA VAL A 669 0.90 3.81 -4.95
C VAL A 669 -0.22 4.29 -5.84
N ALA A 670 -1.39 4.55 -5.26
CA ALA A 670 -2.46 5.25 -5.95
C ALA A 670 -2.26 6.76 -5.84
N TYR A 671 -2.63 7.50 -6.88
CA TYR A 671 -2.66 8.96 -6.85
C TYR A 671 -4.04 9.50 -7.22
N ALA A 672 -4.33 10.67 -6.67
CA ALA A 672 -5.54 11.43 -6.90
C ALA A 672 -5.20 12.91 -7.02
N TYR A 673 -6.04 13.67 -7.73
CA TYR A 673 -5.81 15.09 -7.97
C TYR A 673 -7.09 15.90 -7.82
N ARG A 674 -6.94 17.23 -7.74
CA ARG A 674 -8.09 18.14 -7.75
C ARG A 674 -8.67 18.29 -9.16
N THR A 675 -9.94 17.91 -9.30
CA THR A 675 -10.70 18.16 -10.53
C THR A 675 -11.14 19.64 -10.58
N ASN A 676 -10.65 20.41 -11.57
CA ASN A 676 -11.00 21.83 -11.82
C ASN A 676 -10.52 22.86 -10.77
N PRO A 677 -9.20 23.06 -10.59
CA PRO A 677 -8.67 24.13 -9.73
C PRO A 677 -9.06 25.52 -10.24
N LYS A 678 -9.58 26.40 -9.37
CA LYS A 678 -10.01 27.77 -9.72
C LYS A 678 -8.88 28.79 -9.70
N SER A 679 -7.78 28.47 -9.02
CA SER A 679 -6.59 29.30 -8.89
C SER A 679 -5.32 28.43 -8.87
N LYS A 680 -4.14 29.08 -8.93
CA LYS A 680 -2.87 28.35 -8.82
C LYS A 680 -2.79 27.61 -7.49
N SER A 681 -3.08 28.25 -6.37
CA SER A 681 -3.08 27.66 -5.02
C SER A 681 -4.00 26.45 -4.83
N ASP A 682 -4.96 26.24 -5.73
CA ASP A 682 -5.90 25.12 -5.65
C ASP A 682 -5.33 23.82 -6.24
N ARG A 683 -4.22 23.86 -6.98
CA ARG A 683 -3.67 22.66 -7.63
C ARG A 683 -3.01 21.76 -6.59
N LYS A 684 -3.55 20.55 -6.42
CA LYS A 684 -3.09 19.55 -5.44
C LYS A 684 -3.12 18.13 -6.00
N VAL A 685 -2.12 17.34 -5.62
CA VAL A 685 -2.05 15.89 -5.81
C VAL A 685 -1.86 15.21 -4.47
N VAL A 686 -2.58 14.13 -4.24
CA VAL A 686 -2.43 13.28 -3.05
C VAL A 686 -2.16 11.85 -3.47
N ARG A 687 -1.36 11.15 -2.67
CA ARG A 687 -0.97 9.75 -2.92
C ARG A 687 -1.34 8.89 -1.74
N SER A 688 -1.50 7.59 -1.97
CA SER A 688 -1.42 6.61 -0.88
C SER A 688 -0.09 6.73 -0.15
N PRO A 689 -0.05 6.46 1.18
CA PRO A 689 1.18 6.55 1.95
C PRO A 689 2.31 5.71 1.32
N PHE A 690 3.39 6.38 0.89
CA PHE A 690 4.43 5.73 0.10
C PHE A 690 5.24 4.70 0.90
N ILE A 691 5.59 5.04 2.15
CA ILE A 691 6.40 4.16 3.02
C ILE A 691 5.68 2.82 3.27
N SER A 692 4.37 2.84 3.51
CA SER A 692 3.60 1.61 3.74
C SER A 692 3.39 0.78 2.46
N ALA A 693 3.59 1.39 1.29
CA ALA A 693 3.52 0.72 -0.01
C ALA A 693 4.82 -0.04 -0.37
N ILE A 694 5.93 0.18 0.34
CA ILE A 694 7.22 -0.46 0.03
C ILE A 694 7.17 -1.95 0.34
N LYS A 695 7.47 -2.77 -0.68
CA LYS A 695 7.67 -4.22 -0.59
C LYS A 695 9.15 -4.54 -0.77
N THR A 696 9.77 -5.08 0.27
CA THR A 696 11.12 -5.66 0.20
C THR A 696 11.00 -7.13 -0.16
N ILE A 697 11.55 -7.53 -1.30
CA ILE A 697 11.38 -8.86 -1.89
C ILE A 697 12.75 -9.50 -2.08
N VAL A 698 12.88 -10.74 -1.62
CA VAL A 698 14.02 -11.62 -1.95
C VAL A 698 13.44 -12.79 -2.75
N PRO A 699 13.51 -12.77 -4.09
CA PRO A 699 12.97 -13.86 -4.88
C PRO A 699 13.75 -15.12 -4.52
N GLN A 700 13.03 -16.19 -4.22
CA GLN A 700 13.62 -17.50 -3.96
C GLN A 700 13.09 -18.54 -4.95
N SER A 701 13.89 -19.57 -5.21
CA SER A 701 13.39 -20.76 -5.86
C SER A 701 12.37 -21.46 -4.96
N SER A 702 11.50 -22.29 -5.53
CA SER A 702 10.63 -23.16 -4.74
C SER A 702 11.44 -24.19 -3.93
N VAL A 703 10.94 -24.58 -2.76
CA VAL A 703 11.55 -25.67 -1.95
C VAL A 703 11.54 -26.98 -2.72
N ALA A 704 12.53 -27.85 -2.46
CA ALA A 704 12.56 -29.18 -3.07
C ALA A 704 11.28 -29.97 -2.74
N GLY A 705 10.74 -30.69 -3.73
CA GLY A 705 9.45 -31.38 -3.61
C GLY A 705 8.24 -30.49 -3.85
N SER A 706 8.41 -29.38 -4.59
CA SER A 706 7.31 -28.52 -5.01
C SER A 706 6.93 -28.79 -6.47
N GLU A 707 5.63 -28.87 -6.74
CA GLU A 707 5.08 -29.03 -8.08
C GLU A 707 3.92 -28.05 -8.31
N PHE A 708 4.06 -27.30 -9.41
CA PHE A 708 3.06 -26.35 -9.89
C PHE A 708 2.47 -26.91 -11.19
N ILE A 709 1.31 -27.56 -11.04
CA ILE A 709 0.58 -28.17 -12.16
C ILE A 709 0.07 -27.09 -13.13
N ILE A 710 -0.40 -25.97 -12.57
CA ILE A 710 -0.86 -24.80 -13.31
C ILE A 710 0.07 -23.64 -12.97
N LYS A 711 0.66 -23.02 -13.99
CA LYS A 711 1.74 -22.03 -13.87
C LYS A 711 1.26 -20.62 -14.23
N ASN A 712 2.01 -19.61 -13.80
CA ASN A 712 1.77 -18.23 -14.21
C ASN A 712 1.73 -18.10 -15.74
N GLY A 713 0.67 -17.47 -16.26
CA GLY A 713 0.40 -17.32 -17.69
C GLY A 713 -0.54 -18.38 -18.27
N ASP A 714 -0.73 -19.52 -17.60
CA ASP A 714 -1.62 -20.57 -18.09
C ASP A 714 -3.07 -20.10 -18.14
N THR A 715 -3.80 -20.54 -19.17
CA THR A 715 -5.23 -20.31 -19.31
C THR A 715 -6.01 -21.60 -19.01
N ILE A 716 -6.99 -21.53 -18.13
CA ILE A 716 -7.72 -22.71 -17.62
C ILE A 716 -9.02 -22.92 -18.39
N ASN A 717 -9.29 -24.17 -18.79
CA ASN A 717 -10.50 -24.50 -19.51
C ASN A 717 -11.75 -24.33 -18.66
N THR A 718 -12.74 -23.66 -19.24
CA THR A 718 -14.11 -23.63 -18.73
C THR A 718 -14.95 -24.79 -19.28
N ASN A 719 -16.10 -25.05 -18.67
CA ASN A 719 -17.14 -25.95 -19.21
C ASN A 719 -17.72 -25.49 -20.57
N ARG A 720 -17.43 -24.25 -20.99
CA ARG A 720 -17.74 -23.71 -22.32
C ARG A 720 -16.48 -23.60 -23.18
N ARG A 721 -16.63 -23.77 -24.50
CA ARG A 721 -15.54 -23.65 -25.49
C ARG A 721 -15.41 -22.25 -26.11
N ASP A 722 -16.34 -21.34 -25.82
CA ASP A 722 -16.25 -19.96 -26.26
C ASP A 722 -15.29 -19.13 -25.37
N LEU A 723 -14.84 -17.97 -25.87
CA LEU A 723 -13.86 -17.10 -25.18
C LEU A 723 -14.54 -16.01 -24.33
N GLY A 724 -15.78 -16.24 -23.86
CA GLY A 724 -16.52 -15.26 -23.06
C GLY A 724 -15.94 -15.07 -21.66
N VAL A 725 -15.38 -16.15 -21.09
CA VAL A 725 -14.63 -16.14 -19.83
C VAL A 725 -13.30 -16.88 -20.03
N MET A 726 -12.19 -16.22 -19.75
CA MET A 726 -10.84 -16.75 -19.84
C MET A 726 -10.15 -16.65 -18.47
N PRO A 727 -10.14 -17.72 -17.66
CA PRO A 727 -9.36 -17.75 -16.44
C PRO A 727 -7.86 -17.83 -16.77
N ILE A 728 -7.07 -16.86 -16.29
CA ILE A 728 -5.62 -16.78 -16.54
C ILE A 728 -4.88 -16.78 -15.20
N VAL A 729 -3.96 -17.71 -14.99
CA VAL A 729 -3.17 -17.75 -13.76
C VAL A 729 -2.17 -16.60 -13.74
N LYS A 730 -2.27 -15.76 -12.72
CA LYS A 730 -1.34 -14.64 -12.44
C LYS A 730 -0.46 -14.92 -11.22
N ASN A 731 -0.92 -15.78 -10.32
CA ASN A 731 -0.16 -16.22 -9.15
C ASN A 731 -0.41 -17.72 -8.85
N GLN A 732 0.47 -18.58 -9.33
CA GLN A 732 0.43 -20.03 -9.14
C GLN A 732 0.53 -20.45 -7.66
N ASP A 733 1.19 -19.64 -6.82
CA ASP A 733 1.40 -19.96 -5.39
C ASP A 733 0.12 -19.79 -4.57
N GLN A 734 -0.84 -19.00 -5.08
CA GLN A 734 -2.12 -18.72 -4.43
C GLN A 734 -3.27 -19.61 -4.91
N LEU A 735 -3.01 -20.51 -5.88
CA LEU A 735 -4.04 -21.40 -6.39
C LEU A 735 -4.59 -22.28 -5.26
N LYS A 736 -5.91 -22.41 -5.22
CA LYS A 736 -6.61 -23.34 -4.35
C LYS A 736 -7.08 -24.56 -5.12
N THR A 737 -7.33 -25.68 -4.44
CA THR A 737 -8.09 -26.77 -5.03
C THR A 737 -9.58 -26.44 -4.91
N ALA A 738 -10.15 -25.86 -5.97
CA ALA A 738 -11.51 -25.33 -5.94
C ALA A 738 -12.20 -25.37 -7.32
N LEU A 739 -13.53 -25.32 -7.29
CA LEU A 739 -14.42 -25.11 -8.43
C LEU A 739 -14.89 -23.65 -8.42
N TYR A 740 -14.68 -22.94 -9.53
CA TYR A 740 -15.14 -21.57 -9.71
C TYR A 740 -16.34 -21.54 -10.65
N LYS A 741 -17.28 -20.65 -10.39
CA LYS A 741 -18.49 -20.45 -11.19
C LYS A 741 -18.73 -18.97 -11.45
N ILE A 742 -18.81 -18.59 -12.72
CA ILE A 742 -19.10 -17.22 -13.16
C ILE A 742 -20.54 -17.21 -13.66
N ASN A 743 -21.45 -16.62 -12.88
CA ASN A 743 -22.88 -16.63 -13.14
C ASN A 743 -23.34 -15.27 -13.68
N PHE A 744 -23.88 -15.22 -14.90
CA PHE A 744 -24.38 -13.99 -15.50
C PHE A 744 -25.82 -13.70 -15.08
N ASN A 745 -26.10 -12.45 -14.72
CA ASN A 745 -27.42 -11.96 -14.35
C ASN A 745 -28.18 -11.44 -15.58
N ALA A 746 -29.49 -11.66 -15.61
CA ALA A 746 -30.41 -10.99 -16.53
C ALA A 746 -30.83 -9.64 -15.97
N PRO A 747 -31.02 -8.59 -16.80
CA PRO A 747 -30.75 -8.47 -18.24
C PRO A 747 -29.48 -7.65 -18.58
N ASP A 748 -28.72 -7.19 -17.59
CA ASP A 748 -27.76 -6.07 -17.73
C ASP A 748 -26.30 -6.47 -17.96
N THR A 749 -26.04 -7.73 -18.35
CA THR A 749 -24.69 -8.31 -18.59
C THR A 749 -23.77 -8.31 -17.37
N SER A 750 -24.30 -8.06 -16.18
CA SER A 750 -23.53 -8.22 -14.93
C SER A 750 -23.33 -9.70 -14.60
N TYR A 751 -22.28 -10.01 -13.83
CA TYR A 751 -21.95 -11.38 -13.44
C TYR A 751 -21.46 -11.46 -11.99
N ASN A 752 -21.61 -12.64 -11.39
CA ASN A 752 -21.11 -12.98 -10.08
C ASN A 752 -19.95 -13.98 -10.22
N ILE A 753 -18.92 -13.85 -9.40
CA ILE A 753 -17.83 -14.83 -9.30
C ILE A 753 -18.02 -15.60 -8.01
N LEU A 754 -18.13 -16.92 -8.12
CA LEU A 754 -18.38 -17.83 -7.02
C LEU A 754 -17.25 -18.87 -6.92
N ARG A 755 -16.97 -19.36 -5.71
CA ARG A 755 -15.98 -20.42 -5.45
C ARG A 755 -16.55 -21.50 -4.56
N SER A 756 -16.19 -22.75 -4.82
CA SER A 756 -16.50 -23.92 -4.01
C SER A 756 -15.25 -24.76 -3.76
N GLU A 757 -14.88 -24.93 -2.48
CA GLU A 757 -13.77 -25.81 -2.08
C GLU A 757 -14.24 -27.26 -1.84
N ASN A 758 -15.55 -27.52 -1.89
CA ASN A 758 -16.18 -28.83 -1.66
C ASN A 758 -16.84 -29.40 -2.93
N SER A 759 -16.21 -29.18 -4.09
CA SER A 759 -16.64 -29.72 -5.39
C SER A 759 -18.08 -29.36 -5.80
N GLY A 760 -18.58 -28.20 -5.39
CA GLY A 760 -19.86 -27.64 -5.81
C GLY A 760 -21.01 -27.86 -4.84
N ALA A 761 -20.79 -28.47 -3.67
CA ALA A 761 -21.85 -28.65 -2.67
C ALA A 761 -22.31 -27.31 -2.04
N SER A 762 -21.41 -26.35 -1.89
CA SER A 762 -21.72 -24.96 -1.51
C SER A 762 -20.80 -23.98 -2.21
N PHE A 763 -21.26 -22.74 -2.42
CA PHE A 763 -20.51 -21.69 -3.10
C PHE A 763 -20.42 -20.41 -2.24
N ASP A 764 -19.19 -19.92 -2.05
CA ASP A 764 -18.91 -18.58 -1.56
C ASP A 764 -19.09 -17.58 -2.70
N THR A 765 -19.72 -16.43 -2.43
CA THR A 765 -19.77 -15.32 -3.39
C THR A 765 -18.55 -14.43 -3.20
N LEU A 766 -17.65 -14.42 -4.17
CA LEU A 766 -16.43 -13.62 -4.16
C LEU A 766 -16.70 -12.22 -4.72
N TYR A 767 -17.44 -12.14 -5.81
CA TYR A 767 -17.86 -10.88 -6.42
C TYR A 767 -19.33 -10.96 -6.83
N LYS A 768 -20.05 -9.85 -6.67
CA LYS A 768 -21.47 -9.73 -7.00
C LYS A 768 -21.69 -8.59 -7.99
N ASN A 769 -22.55 -8.81 -8.98
CA ASN A 769 -22.97 -7.81 -9.98
C ASN A 769 -21.81 -7.08 -10.69
N SER A 770 -20.70 -7.77 -10.90
CA SER A 770 -19.55 -7.24 -11.65
C SER A 770 -19.95 -6.95 -13.10
N LYS A 771 -19.37 -5.90 -13.69
CA LYS A 771 -19.64 -5.49 -15.08
C LYS A 771 -18.38 -5.61 -15.92
N TYR A 772 -18.54 -5.74 -17.24
CA TYR A 772 -17.42 -5.72 -18.16
C TYR A 772 -16.82 -4.31 -18.25
N ILE A 773 -15.49 -4.21 -18.30
CA ILE A 773 -14.80 -2.95 -18.58
C ILE A 773 -14.95 -2.65 -20.08
N LYS A 774 -15.51 -1.49 -20.44
CA LYS A 774 -15.57 -1.03 -21.83
C LYS A 774 -14.21 -0.43 -22.22
N SER A 775 -13.61 -0.88 -23.32
CA SER A 775 -12.51 -0.11 -23.93
C SER A 775 -13.09 1.09 -24.67
N SER A 776 -12.54 2.28 -24.46
CA SER A 776 -12.90 3.50 -25.21
C SER A 776 -12.53 3.42 -26.71
N LEU A 777 -11.64 2.49 -27.10
CA LEU A 777 -11.13 2.31 -28.47
C LEU A 777 -11.67 1.05 -29.20
N GLY A 778 -12.72 0.42 -28.66
CA GLY A 778 -13.57 -0.54 -29.36
C GLY A 778 -13.02 -1.95 -29.71
N THR A 779 -11.72 -2.25 -29.55
CA THR A 779 -11.15 -3.52 -30.05
C THR A 779 -10.32 -4.34 -29.05
N THR A 780 -9.81 -3.75 -27.96
CA THR A 780 -8.98 -4.46 -26.97
C THR A 780 -9.50 -4.21 -25.56
N PHE A 781 -9.97 -5.27 -24.87
CA PHE A 781 -10.46 -5.17 -23.50
C PHE A 781 -9.30 -5.30 -22.51
N PRO A 782 -9.04 -4.30 -21.65
CA PRO A 782 -7.99 -4.39 -20.63
C PRO A 782 -8.33 -5.48 -19.60
N ASP A 783 -7.30 -6.12 -19.06
CA ASP A 783 -7.43 -7.13 -18.00
C ASP A 783 -7.90 -6.46 -16.69
N ASP A 784 -9.11 -6.81 -16.21
CA ASP A 784 -9.59 -6.35 -14.90
C ASP A 784 -8.92 -7.15 -13.78
N SER A 785 -7.72 -6.72 -13.37
CA SER A 785 -6.92 -7.43 -12.37
C SER A 785 -7.50 -7.39 -10.95
N SER A 786 -8.53 -6.56 -10.70
CA SER A 786 -9.33 -6.66 -9.47
C SER A 786 -10.14 -7.97 -9.40
N LYS A 787 -10.25 -8.70 -10.52
CA LYS A 787 -10.88 -10.01 -10.61
C LYS A 787 -9.86 -11.15 -10.60
N ILE A 788 -8.68 -10.91 -10.03
CA ILE A 788 -7.75 -11.98 -9.67
C ILE A 788 -8.22 -12.57 -8.34
N VAL A 789 -8.66 -13.83 -8.37
CA VAL A 789 -9.09 -14.55 -7.17
C VAL A 789 -8.28 -15.82 -7.03
N ASP A 790 -7.72 -16.05 -5.84
CA ASP A 790 -6.87 -17.21 -5.55
C ASP A 790 -5.79 -17.40 -6.64
N GLY A 791 -5.19 -16.29 -7.08
CA GLY A 791 -4.16 -16.26 -8.13
C GLY A 791 -4.65 -16.39 -9.58
N VAL A 792 -5.96 -16.47 -9.84
CA VAL A 792 -6.53 -16.56 -11.20
C VAL A 792 -7.28 -15.29 -11.60
N LEU A 793 -6.84 -14.62 -12.66
CA LEU A 793 -7.59 -13.55 -13.32
C LEU A 793 -8.82 -14.13 -14.03
N ILE A 794 -10.01 -13.69 -13.62
CA ILE A 794 -11.26 -14.00 -14.30
C ILE A 794 -11.50 -12.98 -15.41
N LYS A 795 -10.92 -13.20 -16.60
CA LYS A 795 -11.11 -12.28 -17.72
C LYS A 795 -12.45 -12.53 -18.40
N VAL A 796 -13.40 -11.64 -18.18
CA VAL A 796 -14.69 -11.62 -18.89
C VAL A 796 -14.63 -10.64 -20.05
N GLN A 797 -14.95 -11.09 -21.27
CA GLN A 797 -14.84 -10.23 -22.46
C GLN A 797 -16.00 -10.39 -23.43
N LYS A 798 -16.23 -9.33 -24.23
CA LYS A 798 -17.23 -9.36 -25.30
C LYS A 798 -16.66 -10.07 -26.53
N ILE A 799 -17.32 -11.12 -26.98
CA ILE A 799 -16.98 -11.79 -28.25
C ILE A 799 -17.47 -10.93 -29.42
N LEU A 800 -16.54 -10.41 -30.23
CA LEU A 800 -16.83 -9.49 -31.34
C LEU A 800 -17.19 -10.21 -32.65
N ASN A 801 -16.74 -11.45 -32.83
CA ASN A 801 -16.97 -12.26 -34.02
C ASN A 801 -17.79 -13.49 -33.65
N ALA A 802 -18.80 -13.84 -34.42
CA ALA A 802 -19.63 -15.00 -34.13
C ALA A 802 -19.69 -16.04 -35.26
N GLY A 803 -20.01 -17.28 -34.91
CA GLY A 803 -20.15 -18.40 -35.82
C GLY A 803 -19.60 -19.69 -35.26
N VAL A 804 -18.49 -20.16 -35.82
CA VAL A 804 -17.81 -21.42 -35.45
C VAL A 804 -16.42 -21.09 -34.92
N ILE A 805 -15.98 -21.82 -33.89
CA ILE A 805 -14.63 -21.67 -33.33
C ILE A 805 -13.58 -21.97 -34.42
N ARG A 806 -12.66 -21.03 -34.61
CA ARG A 806 -11.59 -21.12 -35.63
C ARG A 806 -10.50 -22.10 -35.20
N ASP A 807 -9.75 -22.63 -36.16
CA ASP A 807 -8.57 -23.46 -35.86
C ASP A 807 -7.47 -22.67 -35.17
N THR A 808 -6.67 -23.38 -34.39
CA THR A 808 -5.63 -22.81 -33.53
C THR A 808 -4.27 -22.93 -34.23
N TYR A 809 -3.61 -21.81 -34.51
CA TYR A 809 -2.33 -21.78 -35.27
C TYR A 809 -1.06 -21.87 -34.39
N THR A 810 -1.18 -22.07 -33.07
CA THR A 810 -0.08 -21.94 -32.10
C THR A 810 0.23 -23.29 -31.41
N PRO A 811 1.50 -23.59 -31.04
CA PRO A 811 1.88 -24.84 -30.39
C PRO A 811 1.09 -25.19 -29.11
N LYS A 812 1.01 -26.48 -28.82
CA LYS A 812 0.06 -27.13 -27.89
C LYS A 812 0.34 -26.93 -26.38
N ASP A 813 0.84 -25.76 -25.93
CA ASP A 813 1.22 -25.60 -24.51
C ASP A 813 0.25 -24.79 -23.60
N SER A 814 -0.60 -23.87 -24.12
CA SER A 814 -1.68 -23.18 -23.33
C SER A 814 -3.12 -23.71 -23.58
N THR A 815 -3.82 -24.19 -22.56
CA THR A 815 -4.91 -25.20 -22.64
C THR A 815 -6.26 -24.79 -23.25
N GLN A 816 -6.66 -23.51 -23.26
CA GLN A 816 -8.04 -23.13 -23.62
C GLN A 816 -8.25 -22.73 -25.09
N ALA A 817 -7.21 -22.22 -25.75
CA ALA A 817 -7.23 -21.93 -27.19
C ALA A 817 -6.81 -23.14 -28.04
N LYS A 818 -7.33 -24.33 -27.74
CA LYS A 818 -6.87 -25.61 -28.36
C LYS A 818 -7.95 -26.57 -28.81
N LEU A 819 -9.19 -26.42 -28.34
CA LEU A 819 -10.26 -27.32 -28.75
C LEU A 819 -10.86 -26.80 -30.05
N GLU A 820 -10.98 -27.70 -31.03
CA GLU A 820 -11.58 -27.38 -32.30
C GLU A 820 -13.07 -27.03 -32.11
N GLY A 821 -13.62 -26.25 -33.04
CA GLY A 821 -15.06 -25.94 -33.10
C GLY A 821 -15.95 -27.11 -33.46
N TRP A 822 -15.40 -28.32 -33.44
CA TRP A 822 -16.06 -29.55 -33.78
C TRP A 822 -15.49 -30.71 -32.95
N GLU A 823 -16.21 -31.82 -32.94
CA GLU A 823 -15.79 -33.07 -32.31
C GLU A 823 -16.44 -34.24 -33.03
N TYR A 824 -15.74 -35.36 -33.14
CA TYR A 824 -16.28 -36.60 -33.69
C TYR A 824 -16.18 -37.70 -32.64
N GLU A 825 -17.27 -38.41 -32.38
CA GLU A 825 -17.35 -39.46 -31.37
C GLU A 825 -17.69 -40.81 -32.01
N PRO A 826 -16.87 -41.87 -31.81
CA PRO A 826 -15.56 -41.85 -31.18
C PRO A 826 -14.50 -41.22 -32.12
N ALA A 827 -13.51 -40.52 -31.56
CA ALA A 827 -12.49 -39.80 -32.34
C ALA A 827 -11.70 -40.69 -33.32
N THR A 828 -11.64 -41.99 -33.07
CA THR A 828 -10.98 -42.98 -33.94
C THR A 828 -11.75 -43.29 -35.23
N ASN A 829 -13.03 -42.91 -35.33
CA ASN A 829 -13.88 -43.16 -36.52
C ASN A 829 -13.98 -41.93 -37.45
N VAL A 830 -13.21 -40.86 -37.23
CA VAL A 830 -13.19 -39.69 -38.13
C VAL A 830 -12.86 -40.13 -39.56
N PHE A 831 -13.80 -39.91 -40.47
CA PHE A 831 -13.69 -40.27 -41.89
C PHE A 831 -13.71 -39.06 -42.85
N LEU A 832 -14.01 -37.87 -42.32
CA LEU A 832 -14.10 -36.61 -43.04
C LEU A 832 -13.06 -35.61 -42.55
N THR A 833 -12.66 -34.69 -43.42
CA THR A 833 -11.80 -33.54 -43.13
C THR A 833 -12.28 -32.34 -43.96
N GLY A 834 -11.78 -31.14 -43.69
CA GLY A 834 -12.01 -29.95 -44.49
C GLY A 834 -11.41 -30.04 -45.89
N VAL A 835 -11.95 -29.27 -46.84
CA VAL A 835 -11.49 -29.23 -48.23
C VAL A 835 -10.15 -28.50 -48.37
N ASP A 836 -9.29 -28.95 -49.30
CA ASP A 836 -7.98 -28.33 -49.55
C ASP A 836 -8.09 -27.01 -50.34
N THR A 837 -9.13 -26.90 -51.17
CA THR A 837 -9.39 -25.71 -51.98
C THR A 837 -10.83 -25.28 -51.84
N LEU A 838 -11.04 -23.99 -51.72
CA LEU A 838 -12.29 -23.36 -51.36
C LEU A 838 -13.39 -23.38 -52.46
N GLY A 839 -13.19 -24.14 -53.54
CA GLY A 839 -14.01 -24.04 -54.76
C GLY A 839 -14.03 -22.60 -55.30
N GLY A 840 -14.73 -22.29 -56.39
CA GLY A 840 -14.87 -20.89 -56.84
C GLY A 840 -15.65 -19.97 -55.88
N TYR A 841 -16.03 -20.46 -54.69
CA TYR A 841 -17.02 -19.84 -53.80
C TYR A 841 -16.45 -19.24 -52.52
N ALA A 842 -15.29 -19.71 -52.06
CA ALA A 842 -14.65 -19.20 -50.85
C ALA A 842 -13.23 -18.62 -51.08
N THR A 843 -12.80 -18.44 -52.34
CA THR A 843 -11.49 -17.82 -52.67
C THR A 843 -11.31 -16.39 -52.17
N GLN A 844 -12.40 -15.65 -51.88
CA GLN A 844 -12.35 -14.32 -51.27
C GLN A 844 -12.62 -14.32 -49.76
N ARG A 845 -13.18 -15.39 -49.19
CA ARG A 845 -13.65 -15.46 -47.79
C ARG A 845 -13.48 -16.88 -47.23
N PRO A 846 -12.47 -17.12 -46.38
CA PRO A 846 -12.19 -18.46 -45.86
C PRO A 846 -13.28 -18.96 -44.91
N TYR A 847 -13.41 -20.29 -44.80
CA TYR A 847 -14.19 -20.89 -43.73
C TYR A 847 -13.65 -20.46 -42.36
N GLN A 848 -14.56 -20.17 -41.42
CA GLN A 848 -14.21 -19.83 -40.05
C GLN A 848 -13.35 -20.93 -39.40
N ASN A 849 -13.77 -22.18 -39.56
CA ASN A 849 -12.99 -23.36 -39.22
C ASN A 849 -12.50 -24.01 -40.52
N LYS A 850 -11.18 -24.10 -40.72
CA LYS A 850 -10.58 -24.67 -41.93
C LYS A 850 -10.42 -26.18 -41.83
N SER A 851 -10.08 -26.71 -40.63
CA SER A 851 -9.88 -28.15 -40.38
C SER A 851 -11.08 -28.99 -40.81
N MET A 852 -12.30 -28.47 -40.68
CA MET A 852 -13.53 -29.10 -41.16
C MET A 852 -14.32 -28.29 -42.18
N SER A 853 -13.80 -27.16 -42.65
CA SER A 853 -14.47 -26.31 -43.66
C SER A 853 -15.90 -25.95 -43.26
N LEU A 854 -16.03 -25.35 -42.08
CA LEU A 854 -17.29 -25.09 -41.38
C LEU A 854 -17.44 -23.58 -41.11
N SER A 855 -18.65 -23.05 -41.28
CA SER A 855 -18.94 -21.62 -41.06
C SER A 855 -20.39 -21.33 -40.74
N TYR A 856 -20.63 -20.29 -39.94
CA TYR A 856 -21.88 -19.56 -39.91
C TYR A 856 -21.89 -18.51 -41.02
N PRO A 857 -22.93 -18.43 -41.87
CA PRO A 857 -22.98 -17.51 -43.00
C PRO A 857 -23.25 -16.06 -42.57
N ASN A 858 -22.33 -15.15 -42.88
CA ASN A 858 -22.49 -13.71 -42.64
C ASN A 858 -21.77 -12.85 -43.70
N ALA A 859 -21.81 -11.53 -43.52
CA ALA A 859 -21.20 -10.56 -44.43
C ALA A 859 -19.66 -10.68 -44.58
N ASN A 860 -18.99 -11.55 -43.83
CA ASN A 860 -17.54 -11.76 -43.83
C ASN A 860 -17.12 -13.23 -44.03
N THR A 861 -18.06 -14.18 -44.08
CA THR A 861 -17.78 -15.63 -44.09
C THR A 861 -18.51 -16.34 -45.23
N PHE A 862 -18.01 -17.52 -45.62
CA PHE A 862 -18.61 -18.36 -46.67
C PHE A 862 -18.92 -17.57 -47.97
N SER A 863 -20.18 -17.55 -48.43
CA SER A 863 -20.64 -16.88 -49.64
C SER A 863 -20.79 -15.36 -49.48
N GLY A 864 -20.61 -14.83 -48.28
CA GLY A 864 -20.80 -13.42 -47.98
C GLY A 864 -22.25 -12.95 -47.89
N THR A 865 -23.18 -13.85 -48.09
CA THR A 865 -24.61 -13.61 -47.89
C THR A 865 -24.97 -14.05 -46.48
N GLY A 866 -25.70 -13.22 -45.73
CA GLY A 866 -26.12 -13.55 -44.37
C GLY A 866 -27.20 -14.63 -44.30
N THR A 867 -27.85 -14.68 -43.14
CA THR A 867 -29.00 -15.52 -42.80
C THR A 867 -29.95 -14.70 -41.89
N THR A 868 -31.18 -15.16 -41.69
CA THR A 868 -32.12 -14.58 -40.70
C THR A 868 -31.79 -14.94 -39.26
N ILE A 869 -30.90 -15.92 -39.04
CA ILE A 869 -30.42 -16.28 -37.70
C ILE A 869 -29.42 -15.25 -37.24
N THR A 870 -29.62 -14.70 -36.04
CA THR A 870 -28.62 -13.84 -35.42
C THR A 870 -27.61 -14.70 -34.66
N PRO A 871 -26.34 -14.26 -34.53
CA PRO A 871 -25.32 -14.94 -33.74
C PRO A 871 -25.72 -15.48 -32.37
N GLU A 872 -26.60 -14.78 -31.67
CA GLU A 872 -27.06 -15.08 -30.32
C GLU A 872 -28.00 -16.30 -30.28
N ARG A 873 -28.50 -16.72 -31.44
CA ARG A 873 -29.39 -17.87 -31.62
C ARG A 873 -28.64 -19.13 -32.07
N LEU A 874 -27.32 -19.11 -32.13
CA LEU A 874 -26.53 -20.30 -32.46
C LEU A 874 -26.37 -21.19 -31.23
N HIS A 875 -26.72 -22.45 -31.37
CA HIS A 875 -26.54 -23.48 -30.35
C HIS A 875 -25.62 -24.60 -30.86
N LYS A 876 -25.23 -25.49 -29.93
CA LYS A 876 -24.52 -26.72 -30.27
C LYS A 876 -25.39 -27.56 -31.23
N VAL A 877 -24.78 -28.09 -32.28
CA VAL A 877 -25.45 -28.99 -33.23
C VAL A 877 -24.75 -30.34 -33.21
N VAL A 878 -25.52 -31.43 -33.21
CA VAL A 878 -25.03 -32.80 -33.27
C VAL A 878 -25.64 -33.48 -34.50
N ILE A 879 -24.78 -33.97 -35.38
CA ILE A 879 -25.12 -34.83 -36.50
C ILE A 879 -24.89 -36.27 -36.05
N GLU A 880 -25.96 -37.03 -35.88
CA GLU A 880 -25.89 -38.43 -35.47
C GLU A 880 -26.05 -39.33 -36.70
N TYR A 881 -24.99 -40.06 -37.04
CA TYR A 881 -24.95 -40.96 -38.19
C TYR A 881 -25.75 -42.23 -37.95
N SER A 882 -26.47 -42.65 -38.99
CA SER A 882 -27.27 -43.87 -39.00
C SER A 882 -27.24 -44.49 -40.38
N ASP A 883 -27.81 -45.69 -40.55
CA ASP A 883 -28.14 -46.15 -41.90
C ASP A 883 -29.10 -45.16 -42.60
N THR A 884 -29.07 -45.14 -43.93
CA THR A 884 -29.86 -44.22 -44.76
C THR A 884 -31.36 -44.44 -44.62
N ASN A 885 -31.80 -45.62 -44.16
CA ASN A 885 -33.21 -45.92 -43.96
C ASN A 885 -33.76 -45.24 -42.70
N ASN A 886 -32.92 -45.09 -41.67
CA ASN A 886 -33.23 -44.42 -40.40
C ASN A 886 -32.83 -42.94 -40.41
N GLY A 887 -32.29 -42.42 -41.50
CA GLY A 887 -31.92 -41.02 -41.67
C GLY A 887 -33.10 -40.03 -41.76
N GLN A 888 -32.80 -38.72 -41.70
CA GLN A 888 -33.81 -37.68 -41.88
C GLN A 888 -33.99 -37.28 -43.36
N MET A 889 -35.17 -36.75 -43.71
CA MET A 889 -35.38 -36.14 -45.02
C MET A 889 -34.68 -34.78 -45.07
N ALA A 890 -33.82 -34.56 -46.07
CA ALA A 890 -33.12 -33.30 -46.31
C ALA A 890 -33.53 -32.71 -47.66
N TYR A 891 -33.54 -31.38 -47.77
CA TYR A 891 -33.79 -30.70 -49.04
C TYR A 891 -32.56 -30.80 -49.95
N ARG A 892 -32.72 -31.28 -51.18
CA ARG A 892 -31.62 -31.38 -52.15
C ARG A 892 -31.63 -30.20 -53.11
N TYR A 893 -30.49 -29.53 -53.21
CA TYR A 893 -30.25 -28.48 -54.19
C TYR A 893 -29.15 -28.92 -55.14
N VAL A 894 -29.26 -28.53 -56.40
CA VAL A 894 -28.21 -28.78 -57.40
C VAL A 894 -27.75 -27.44 -57.96
N ASN A 895 -26.44 -27.24 -58.01
CA ASN A 895 -25.83 -26.09 -58.64
C ASN A 895 -25.77 -26.23 -60.17
N ASN A 896 -25.92 -25.13 -60.92
CA ASN A 896 -25.70 -25.07 -62.37
C ASN A 896 -26.63 -25.96 -63.23
N THR A 897 -27.87 -26.18 -62.79
CA THR A 897 -28.89 -26.93 -63.56
C THR A 897 -29.43 -26.19 -64.80
N ILE A 898 -29.02 -24.94 -65.02
CA ILE A 898 -29.29 -24.21 -66.26
C ILE A 898 -28.50 -24.77 -67.46
N PHE A 899 -27.40 -25.46 -67.18
CA PHE A 899 -26.61 -26.17 -68.19
C PHE A 899 -27.05 -27.63 -68.28
N PRO A 900 -26.86 -28.29 -69.45
CA PRO A 900 -27.09 -29.72 -69.59
C PRO A 900 -26.33 -30.55 -68.52
N PRO A 901 -26.78 -31.78 -68.22
CA PRO A 901 -26.06 -32.69 -67.33
C PRO A 901 -24.59 -32.82 -67.75
N ALA A 902 -23.66 -32.52 -66.85
CA ALA A 902 -22.21 -32.61 -67.10
C ALA A 902 -21.75 -34.06 -67.33
N ASP A 903 -22.49 -35.02 -66.76
CA ASP A 903 -22.42 -36.46 -67.04
C ASP A 903 -23.83 -36.93 -67.44
N PRO A 904 -23.99 -37.73 -68.51
CA PRO A 904 -25.30 -38.26 -68.91
C PRO A 904 -26.05 -39.00 -67.79
N SER A 905 -25.33 -39.64 -66.86
CA SER A 905 -25.90 -40.32 -65.71
C SER A 905 -26.58 -39.39 -64.69
N PHE A 906 -26.32 -38.08 -64.76
CA PHE A 906 -26.95 -37.09 -63.87
C PHE A 906 -28.36 -36.69 -64.31
N ALA A 907 -28.74 -36.94 -65.56
CA ALA A 907 -30.03 -36.51 -66.11
C ALA A 907 -31.25 -36.91 -65.25
N PRO A 908 -31.35 -38.14 -64.67
CA PRO A 908 -32.47 -38.52 -63.81
C PRO A 908 -32.56 -37.73 -62.48
N TYR A 909 -31.48 -37.06 -62.09
CA TYR A 909 -31.37 -36.35 -60.82
C TYR A 909 -31.52 -34.83 -60.98
N ILE A 910 -31.76 -34.33 -62.20
CA ILE A 910 -32.09 -32.93 -62.47
C ILE A 910 -33.59 -32.85 -62.80
N ILE A 911 -34.39 -32.53 -61.79
CA ILE A 911 -35.86 -32.43 -61.82
C ILE A 911 -36.31 -31.04 -62.29
N SER A 912 -35.61 -29.99 -61.85
CA SER A 912 -35.91 -28.61 -62.23
C SER A 912 -34.64 -27.85 -62.64
N THR A 913 -34.74 -27.10 -63.74
CA THR A 913 -33.64 -26.28 -64.26
C THR A 913 -33.72 -24.86 -63.70
N GLY A 914 -32.56 -24.27 -63.45
CA GLY A 914 -32.44 -22.91 -62.94
C GLY A 914 -31.00 -22.50 -62.65
N ALA A 915 -30.76 -21.20 -62.53
CA ALA A 915 -29.44 -20.68 -62.18
C ALA A 915 -29.06 -21.02 -60.72
N ALA A 916 -27.77 -21.14 -60.43
CA ALA A 916 -27.22 -21.37 -59.08
C ALA A 916 -27.85 -22.58 -58.37
N PHE A 917 -28.17 -22.47 -57.07
CA PHE A 917 -28.55 -23.59 -56.20
C PHE A 917 -30.06 -23.82 -56.25
N ARG A 918 -30.51 -24.68 -57.17
CA ARG A 918 -31.92 -24.92 -57.46
C ARG A 918 -32.43 -26.18 -56.76
N TYR A 919 -33.55 -26.06 -56.04
CA TYR A 919 -34.22 -27.18 -55.38
C TYR A 919 -34.65 -28.26 -56.39
N GLN A 920 -34.46 -29.53 -56.03
CA GLN A 920 -34.84 -30.68 -56.86
C GLN A 920 -35.95 -31.50 -56.20
N ASP A 921 -35.67 -32.07 -55.03
CA ASP A 921 -36.54 -32.93 -54.25
C ASP A 921 -36.05 -33.00 -52.79
N MET A 922 -36.71 -33.80 -51.95
CA MET A 922 -36.17 -34.19 -50.65
C MET A 922 -35.64 -35.62 -50.71
N ARG A 923 -34.50 -35.88 -50.05
CA ARG A 923 -33.86 -37.20 -50.00
C ARG A 923 -33.45 -37.55 -48.58
N LYS A 924 -33.44 -38.84 -48.25
CA LYS A 924 -32.90 -39.31 -46.97
C LYS A 924 -31.37 -39.15 -46.95
N VAL A 925 -30.85 -38.56 -45.88
CA VAL A 925 -29.41 -38.48 -45.59
C VAL A 925 -29.02 -39.49 -44.52
N PRO A 926 -27.77 -39.98 -44.45
CA PRO A 926 -27.36 -41.03 -43.52
C PRO A 926 -27.15 -40.53 -42.07
N PHE A 927 -27.95 -39.56 -41.63
CA PHE A 927 -27.87 -38.98 -40.30
C PHE A 927 -29.15 -38.23 -39.94
N LYS A 928 -29.25 -37.86 -38.66
CA LYS A 928 -30.20 -36.87 -38.14
C LYS A 928 -29.43 -35.69 -37.57
N VAL A 929 -29.98 -34.49 -37.73
CA VAL A 929 -29.37 -33.27 -37.23
C VAL A 929 -30.18 -32.76 -36.04
N TYR A 930 -29.52 -32.62 -34.91
CA TYR A 930 -30.11 -32.14 -33.67
C TYR A 930 -29.43 -30.84 -33.25
N GLU A 931 -30.24 -29.84 -32.97
CA GLU A 931 -29.82 -28.74 -32.12
C GLU A 931 -29.92 -29.18 -30.66
N VAL A 932 -28.87 -28.91 -29.89
CA VAL A 932 -28.82 -29.21 -28.45
C VAL A 932 -28.96 -27.90 -27.71
N ILE A 933 -30.08 -27.74 -27.01
CA ILE A 933 -30.32 -26.61 -26.12
C ILE A 933 -29.83 -27.04 -24.73
N ASP A 934 -28.69 -26.51 -24.32
CA ASP A 934 -28.11 -26.79 -23.01
C ASP A 934 -28.94 -26.12 -21.89
N ALA A 935 -29.59 -26.92 -21.05
CA ALA A 935 -30.31 -26.47 -19.85
C ALA A 935 -29.40 -26.31 -18.61
N GLY A 936 -28.07 -26.30 -18.80
CA GLY A 936 -27.06 -26.42 -17.74
C GLY A 936 -26.32 -27.76 -17.78
N ASP A 937 -25.28 -27.89 -16.95
CA ASP A 937 -24.21 -28.91 -16.98
C ASP A 937 -24.62 -30.36 -16.65
N SER A 938 -25.88 -30.74 -16.87
CA SER A 938 -26.25 -32.15 -16.89
C SER A 938 -26.68 -32.51 -18.31
N LEU A 939 -25.91 -33.39 -18.96
CA LEU A 939 -26.32 -34.04 -20.21
C LEU A 939 -27.74 -34.65 -20.11
N ALA A 940 -28.17 -34.99 -18.87
CA ALA A 940 -29.48 -35.55 -18.56
C ALA A 940 -30.65 -34.56 -18.75
N THR A 941 -30.39 -33.26 -18.82
CA THR A 941 -31.42 -32.21 -19.03
C THR A 941 -31.31 -31.48 -20.37
N SER A 942 -30.32 -31.82 -21.20
CA SER A 942 -30.18 -31.25 -22.54
C SER A 942 -31.35 -31.65 -23.44
N VAL A 943 -32.04 -30.67 -24.01
CA VAL A 943 -33.17 -30.92 -24.92
C VAL A 943 -32.61 -30.98 -26.33
N LYS A 944 -32.67 -32.17 -26.94
CA LYS A 944 -32.39 -32.35 -28.37
C LYS A 944 -33.62 -31.97 -29.17
N ARG A 945 -33.48 -30.96 -30.03
CA ARG A 945 -34.50 -30.55 -31.01
C ARG A 945 -34.02 -30.93 -32.40
N GLN A 946 -34.74 -31.80 -33.09
CA GLN A 946 -34.37 -32.16 -34.45
C GLN A 946 -34.66 -31.00 -35.40
N VAL A 947 -33.72 -30.67 -36.28
CA VAL A 947 -33.82 -29.51 -37.19
C VAL A 947 -33.73 -29.92 -38.66
N ASN A 948 -34.30 -29.09 -39.53
CA ASN A 948 -34.19 -29.28 -40.97
C ASN A 948 -32.73 -29.10 -41.44
N CYS A 949 -32.37 -29.81 -42.52
CA CYS A 949 -31.11 -29.60 -43.23
C CYS A 949 -31.32 -29.69 -44.75
N ALA A 950 -30.36 -29.18 -45.50
CA ALA A 950 -30.27 -29.30 -46.94
C ALA A 950 -28.86 -29.69 -47.36
N PHE A 951 -28.71 -30.37 -48.48
CA PHE A 951 -27.40 -30.57 -49.08
C PHE A 951 -27.37 -30.11 -50.54
N LEU A 952 -26.19 -29.67 -50.95
CA LEU A 952 -25.90 -29.20 -52.30
C LEU A 952 -25.11 -30.26 -53.04
N GLU A 953 -25.56 -30.57 -54.26
CA GLU A 953 -24.77 -31.28 -55.28
C GLU A 953 -24.37 -30.30 -56.39
N ASN A 954 -23.39 -30.67 -57.20
CA ASN A 954 -22.86 -29.80 -58.25
C ASN A 954 -22.91 -30.47 -59.64
N ASN A 955 -23.56 -29.81 -60.62
CA ASN A 955 -23.60 -30.25 -62.02
C ASN A 955 -22.27 -29.91 -62.72
N ASP A 956 -21.25 -30.74 -62.46
CA ASP A 956 -19.91 -30.69 -63.02
C ASP A 956 -19.35 -32.12 -63.09
N SER A 957 -18.26 -32.36 -63.81
CA SER A 957 -17.67 -33.70 -63.89
C SER A 957 -16.95 -34.06 -62.56
N LEU A 958 -17.21 -35.24 -62.00
CA LEU A 958 -16.40 -35.81 -60.90
C LEU A 958 -15.19 -36.57 -61.45
N PHE A 959 -15.43 -37.37 -62.49
CA PHE A 959 -14.44 -38.27 -63.07
C PHE A 959 -14.11 -37.88 -64.50
N ALA A 960 -12.84 -38.03 -64.86
CA ALA A 960 -12.41 -38.05 -66.24
C ALA A 960 -11.57 -39.30 -66.49
N THR A 961 -11.63 -39.79 -67.72
CA THR A 961 -10.76 -40.87 -68.18
C THR A 961 -9.35 -40.33 -68.36
N VAL A 962 -8.46 -40.62 -67.42
CA VAL A 962 -7.03 -40.31 -67.52
C VAL A 962 -6.32 -41.64 -67.77
N ASN A 963 -5.66 -41.78 -68.92
CA ASN A 963 -4.96 -43.01 -69.32
C ASN A 963 -5.83 -44.29 -69.26
N GLY A 964 -7.12 -44.19 -69.62
CA GLY A 964 -8.05 -45.33 -69.62
C GLY A 964 -8.62 -45.70 -68.23
N VAL A 965 -8.24 -44.99 -67.18
CA VAL A 965 -8.73 -45.18 -65.80
C VAL A 965 -9.63 -44.01 -65.41
N GLN A 966 -10.81 -44.31 -64.88
CA GLN A 966 -11.67 -43.28 -64.28
C GLN A 966 -10.97 -42.71 -63.05
N THR A 967 -10.54 -41.45 -63.15
CA THR A 967 -9.82 -40.75 -62.10
C THR A 967 -10.68 -39.60 -61.60
N GLU A 968 -10.77 -39.45 -60.28
CA GLU A 968 -11.47 -38.33 -59.65
C GLU A 968 -10.68 -37.04 -59.92
N VAL A 969 -11.13 -36.23 -60.87
CA VAL A 969 -10.40 -35.01 -61.31
C VAL A 969 -11.22 -33.72 -61.17
N GLY A 970 -12.51 -33.82 -60.83
CA GLY A 970 -13.41 -32.68 -60.81
C GLY A 970 -14.28 -32.58 -59.56
N ARG A 971 -15.26 -31.67 -59.61
CA ARG A 971 -15.93 -31.11 -58.42
C ARG A 971 -17.43 -31.41 -58.36
N GLY A 972 -17.97 -32.32 -59.17
CA GLY A 972 -19.43 -32.50 -59.27
C GLY A 972 -19.88 -33.95 -59.34
N LYS A 973 -20.71 -34.36 -58.39
CA LYS A 973 -21.37 -35.66 -58.36
C LYS A 973 -22.86 -35.40 -58.17
N ILE A 974 -23.72 -35.90 -59.06
CA ILE A 974 -25.16 -35.85 -58.87
C ILE A 974 -25.68 -37.29 -58.83
N ASN A 975 -26.01 -37.77 -57.64
CA ASN A 975 -26.55 -39.11 -57.40
C ASN A 975 -27.73 -39.11 -56.41
N GLY A 976 -28.15 -37.93 -55.94
CA GLY A 976 -29.23 -37.76 -54.99
C GLY A 976 -28.87 -38.17 -53.57
N MET A 977 -27.59 -38.39 -53.26
CA MET A 977 -27.10 -38.87 -51.97
C MET A 977 -26.04 -37.92 -51.43
N TRP A 978 -26.15 -37.56 -50.15
CA TRP A 978 -25.05 -36.88 -49.47
C TRP A 978 -23.87 -37.84 -49.33
N ASP A 979 -22.88 -37.69 -50.19
CA ASP A 979 -21.72 -38.57 -50.30
C ASP A 979 -20.45 -37.79 -50.67
N PRO A 980 -19.87 -37.04 -49.70
CA PRO A 980 -18.66 -36.25 -49.92
C PRO A 980 -17.50 -37.09 -50.46
N THR A 981 -16.74 -36.53 -51.38
CA THR A 981 -15.72 -37.28 -52.13
C THR A 981 -14.29 -37.03 -51.63
N THR A 982 -13.29 -37.74 -52.17
CA THR A 982 -11.88 -37.53 -51.78
C THR A 982 -11.21 -36.36 -52.50
N PHE A 983 -11.86 -35.81 -53.54
CA PHE A 983 -11.36 -34.64 -54.25
C PHE A 983 -11.14 -33.44 -53.32
N ARG A 984 -10.21 -32.57 -53.71
CA ARG A 984 -9.81 -31.35 -52.98
C ARG A 984 -10.94 -30.35 -52.66
N THR A 985 -12.15 -30.53 -53.19
CA THR A 985 -13.36 -29.73 -52.85
C THR A 985 -14.49 -30.56 -52.23
N GLY A 986 -14.26 -31.85 -51.93
CA GLY A 986 -15.26 -32.76 -51.38
C GLY A 986 -16.44 -33.03 -52.31
N GLY A 987 -16.28 -32.82 -53.62
CA GLY A 987 -17.39 -32.91 -54.58
C GLY A 987 -18.39 -31.74 -54.53
N LEU A 988 -18.10 -30.70 -53.73
CA LEU A 988 -19.04 -29.62 -53.39
C LEU A 988 -20.32 -30.11 -52.69
N GLU A 989 -20.19 -31.19 -51.91
CA GLU A 989 -21.27 -31.81 -51.14
C GLU A 989 -21.58 -31.05 -49.84
N ILE A 990 -22.02 -29.80 -50.00
CA ILE A 990 -22.18 -28.84 -48.90
C ILE A 990 -23.46 -29.12 -48.13
N LEU A 991 -23.35 -29.34 -46.82
CA LEU A 991 -24.47 -29.43 -45.90
C LEU A 991 -24.83 -28.03 -45.34
N TYR A 992 -26.12 -27.71 -45.36
CA TYR A 992 -26.73 -26.55 -44.73
C TYR A 992 -27.62 -27.02 -43.59
N ILE A 993 -27.42 -26.45 -42.41
CA ILE A 993 -28.19 -26.75 -41.21
C ILE A 993 -29.11 -25.56 -40.93
N PHE A 994 -30.39 -25.80 -40.70
CA PHE A 994 -31.38 -24.75 -40.44
C PHE A 994 -31.78 -24.69 -38.96
N ALA A 995 -32.39 -23.59 -38.52
CA ALA A 995 -32.92 -23.43 -37.17
C ALA A 995 -34.37 -23.91 -37.02
N SER A 996 -35.08 -24.13 -38.13
CA SER A 996 -36.46 -24.58 -38.15
C SER A 996 -36.59 -26.04 -37.73
N ASP A 997 -37.67 -26.35 -37.02
CA ASP A 997 -37.99 -27.71 -36.58
C ASP A 997 -38.10 -28.67 -37.76
N TYR A 998 -37.55 -29.86 -37.57
CA TYR A 998 -37.58 -30.91 -38.58
C TYR A 998 -39.03 -31.28 -38.98
N ASN A 999 -39.26 -31.39 -40.28
CA ASN A 999 -40.50 -31.95 -40.84
C ASN A 999 -40.15 -32.85 -42.03
N SER A 1000 -40.72 -34.06 -42.06
CA SER A 1000 -40.53 -35.00 -43.18
C SER A 1000 -41.28 -34.58 -44.45
N ALA A 1001 -42.26 -33.68 -44.34
CA ALA A 1001 -42.96 -33.08 -45.47
C ALA A 1001 -42.25 -31.80 -45.94
N PRO A 1002 -42.17 -31.54 -47.26
CA PRO A 1002 -41.51 -30.36 -47.79
C PRO A 1002 -42.23 -29.08 -47.40
N ASN A 1003 -41.50 -28.12 -46.86
CA ASN A 1003 -41.99 -26.77 -46.62
C ASN A 1003 -41.80 -25.91 -47.88
N THR A 1004 -42.88 -25.25 -48.32
CA THR A 1004 -42.92 -24.40 -49.51
C THR A 1004 -41.88 -23.29 -49.51
N PHE A 1005 -41.47 -22.82 -48.32
CA PHE A 1005 -40.41 -21.84 -48.17
C PHE A 1005 -39.07 -22.33 -48.75
N TYR A 1006 -38.66 -23.56 -48.43
CA TYR A 1006 -37.40 -24.12 -48.90
C TYR A 1006 -37.50 -24.56 -50.37
N THR A 1007 -38.63 -25.12 -50.79
CA THR A 1007 -38.77 -25.67 -52.15
C THR A 1007 -38.91 -24.62 -53.26
N THR A 1008 -39.36 -23.40 -52.93
CA THR A 1008 -39.59 -22.34 -53.94
C THR A 1008 -38.41 -21.38 -54.12
N LYS A 1009 -37.47 -21.35 -53.17
CA LYS A 1009 -36.36 -20.39 -53.13
C LYS A 1009 -35.05 -21.00 -53.60
N ASN A 1010 -34.19 -20.15 -54.16
CA ASN A 1010 -32.83 -20.53 -54.51
C ASN A 1010 -31.94 -20.38 -53.28
N LEU A 1011 -31.24 -21.45 -52.89
CA LEU A 1011 -30.44 -21.47 -51.66
C LEU A 1011 -29.26 -20.49 -51.70
N ARG A 1012 -28.83 -20.05 -52.89
CA ARG A 1012 -27.77 -19.06 -53.06
C ARG A 1012 -28.29 -17.64 -53.16
N THR A 1013 -29.15 -17.35 -54.13
CA THR A 1013 -29.58 -15.96 -54.38
C THR A 1013 -30.55 -15.43 -53.33
N ASN A 1014 -31.24 -16.32 -52.61
CA ASN A 1014 -32.12 -15.95 -51.50
C ASN A 1014 -31.54 -16.30 -50.12
N GLN A 1015 -30.25 -16.63 -50.02
CA GLN A 1015 -29.63 -17.16 -48.79
C GLN A 1015 -29.91 -16.31 -47.53
N SER A 1016 -29.92 -14.98 -47.65
CA SER A 1016 -30.21 -14.05 -46.54
C SER A 1016 -31.60 -14.20 -45.91
N GLN A 1017 -32.51 -14.86 -46.60
CA GLN A 1017 -33.87 -15.13 -46.12
C GLN A 1017 -33.97 -16.46 -45.40
N PHE A 1018 -33.04 -17.40 -45.63
CA PHE A 1018 -33.02 -18.71 -44.96
C PHE A 1018 -32.52 -18.57 -43.54
N ASP A 1019 -32.95 -19.51 -42.70
CA ASP A 1019 -32.63 -19.63 -41.29
C ASP A 1019 -31.44 -20.57 -41.04
N ILE A 1020 -30.35 -20.38 -41.80
CA ILE A 1020 -29.14 -21.21 -41.75
C ILE A 1020 -28.35 -20.94 -40.47
N THR A 1021 -28.10 -21.98 -39.68
CA THR A 1021 -27.22 -21.92 -38.50
C THR A 1021 -25.77 -22.22 -38.87
N PHE A 1022 -25.53 -23.26 -39.66
CA PHE A 1022 -24.18 -23.65 -40.09
C PHE A 1022 -24.16 -24.16 -41.53
N VAL A 1023 -23.03 -23.94 -42.18
CA VAL A 1023 -22.68 -24.48 -43.49
C VAL A 1023 -21.40 -25.29 -43.35
N TRP A 1024 -21.43 -26.53 -43.81
CA TRP A 1024 -20.34 -27.50 -43.70
C TRP A 1024 -19.99 -28.08 -45.07
N ASN A 1025 -18.73 -27.98 -45.48
CA ASN A 1025 -18.24 -28.51 -46.74
C ASN A 1025 -17.12 -29.55 -46.52
N PRO A 1026 -17.45 -30.78 -46.14
CA PRO A 1026 -16.46 -31.82 -45.87
C PRO A 1026 -15.91 -32.47 -47.15
N LYS A 1027 -14.73 -33.10 -47.04
CA LYS A 1027 -14.23 -34.12 -47.97
C LYS A 1027 -13.93 -35.41 -47.21
N ARG A 1028 -14.00 -36.56 -47.88
CA ARG A 1028 -13.49 -37.81 -47.33
C ARG A 1028 -11.98 -37.79 -47.22
N ILE A 1029 -11.46 -38.34 -46.13
CA ILE A 1029 -10.02 -38.48 -45.93
C ILE A 1029 -9.43 -39.50 -46.92
N ASN A 1030 -10.12 -40.63 -47.11
CA ASN A 1030 -9.84 -41.61 -48.16
C ASN A 1030 -11.09 -42.48 -48.42
N ASN A 1031 -11.08 -43.29 -49.48
CA ASN A 1031 -12.21 -44.13 -49.88
C ASN A 1031 -12.44 -45.36 -48.99
N SER A 1032 -11.52 -45.69 -48.09
CA SER A 1032 -11.59 -46.89 -47.23
C SER A 1032 -12.18 -46.60 -45.85
N MET A 1033 -12.43 -45.33 -45.52
CA MET A 1033 -13.01 -44.93 -44.24
C MET A 1033 -14.44 -44.42 -44.45
N ASP A 1034 -15.34 -44.85 -43.57
CA ASP A 1034 -16.73 -44.44 -43.56
C ASP A 1034 -17.23 -44.34 -42.13
N PHE A 1035 -18.37 -43.66 -41.93
CA PHE A 1035 -19.03 -43.60 -40.64
C PHE A 1035 -19.56 -44.98 -40.24
N LYS A 1036 -19.69 -45.19 -38.93
CA LYS A 1036 -20.47 -46.28 -38.36
C LYS A 1036 -21.78 -45.75 -37.80
N SER A 1037 -22.83 -46.56 -37.85
CA SER A 1037 -24.11 -46.19 -37.23
C SER A 1037 -23.91 -45.93 -35.74
N GLY A 1038 -24.33 -44.76 -35.27
CA GLY A 1038 -24.12 -44.28 -33.90
C GLY A 1038 -22.98 -43.28 -33.74
N ASP A 1039 -22.12 -43.10 -34.74
CA ASP A 1039 -21.09 -42.07 -34.74
C ASP A 1039 -21.74 -40.67 -34.71
N LYS A 1040 -21.05 -39.70 -34.10
CA LYS A 1040 -21.57 -38.33 -33.95
C LYS A 1040 -20.55 -37.29 -34.39
N PHE A 1041 -20.99 -36.32 -35.17
CA PHE A 1041 -20.24 -35.11 -35.46
C PHE A 1041 -20.92 -33.91 -34.79
N THR A 1042 -20.22 -33.31 -33.83
CA THR A 1042 -20.70 -32.18 -33.05
C THR A 1042 -20.07 -30.89 -33.56
N ILE A 1043 -20.87 -29.84 -33.67
CA ILE A 1043 -20.46 -28.47 -34.01
C ILE A 1043 -20.66 -27.59 -32.78
N TYR A 1044 -19.61 -26.87 -32.39
CA TYR A 1044 -19.62 -25.93 -31.28
C TYR A 1044 -19.62 -24.48 -31.80
N PRO A 1045 -20.64 -23.68 -31.47
CA PRO A 1045 -20.68 -22.29 -31.87
C PRO A 1045 -19.67 -21.44 -31.08
N TYR A 1046 -19.29 -20.31 -31.69
CA TYR A 1046 -18.57 -19.20 -31.08
C TYR A 1046 -19.53 -18.00 -31.11
N THR A 1047 -20.24 -17.69 -30.02
CA THR A 1047 -21.32 -16.68 -30.03
C THR A 1047 -20.95 -15.39 -29.32
N VAL A 1048 -21.68 -14.29 -29.58
CA VAL A 1048 -21.54 -13.05 -28.81
C VAL A 1048 -21.99 -13.31 -27.38
N THR A 1049 -21.22 -12.87 -26.38
CA THR A 1049 -21.53 -12.94 -24.93
C THR A 1049 -22.76 -12.13 -24.50
N ARG A 1050 -23.68 -11.85 -25.43
CA ARG A 1050 -25.04 -11.40 -25.16
C ARG A 1050 -26.03 -12.45 -25.67
N PRO A 1051 -26.10 -13.66 -25.11
CA PRO A 1051 -27.36 -14.36 -25.26
C PRO A 1051 -28.42 -13.45 -24.64
N VAL A 1052 -29.52 -13.24 -25.35
CA VAL A 1052 -30.77 -12.89 -24.69
C VAL A 1052 -30.98 -14.02 -23.68
N GLN A 1053 -30.76 -13.74 -22.40
CA GLN A 1053 -30.93 -14.76 -21.38
C GLN A 1053 -32.40 -15.17 -21.44
N ILE A 1054 -32.66 -16.39 -21.89
CA ILE A 1054 -34.01 -16.94 -21.92
C ILE A 1054 -34.45 -17.02 -20.46
N THR A 1055 -35.55 -16.35 -20.12
CA THR A 1055 -36.12 -16.39 -18.77
C THR A 1055 -36.23 -17.83 -18.29
N GLY A 1056 -35.55 -18.16 -17.18
CA GLY A 1056 -35.50 -19.52 -16.62
C GLY A 1056 -34.26 -20.34 -16.99
N VAL A 1057 -33.36 -19.85 -17.86
CA VAL A 1057 -32.11 -20.55 -18.22
C VAL A 1057 -30.89 -19.78 -17.69
N PRO A 1058 -30.14 -20.31 -16.72
CA PRO A 1058 -28.95 -19.63 -16.18
C PRO A 1058 -27.75 -19.73 -17.14
N LEU A 1059 -27.06 -18.62 -17.37
CA LEU A 1059 -25.80 -18.57 -18.11
C LEU A 1059 -24.63 -18.56 -17.14
N PHE A 1060 -23.82 -19.63 -17.14
CA PHE A 1060 -22.62 -19.67 -16.32
C PHE A 1060 -21.44 -20.38 -16.97
N TYR A 1061 -20.24 -20.04 -16.49
CA TYR A 1061 -18.97 -20.70 -16.81
C TYR A 1061 -18.42 -21.34 -15.55
N GLU A 1062 -17.89 -22.55 -15.64
CA GLU A 1062 -17.21 -23.24 -14.55
C GLU A 1062 -15.80 -23.65 -14.93
N PHE A 1063 -14.84 -23.57 -14.01
CA PHE A 1063 -13.49 -24.12 -14.17
C PHE A 1063 -12.93 -24.56 -12.81
N ARG A 1064 -11.91 -25.42 -12.84
CA ARG A 1064 -11.26 -25.95 -11.64
C ARG A 1064 -9.79 -25.58 -11.60
N THR A 1065 -9.30 -25.31 -10.40
CA THR A 1065 -7.87 -25.19 -10.10
C THR A 1065 -7.45 -26.27 -9.12
N THR A 1066 -6.15 -26.51 -9.03
CA THR A 1066 -5.54 -27.38 -8.02
C THR A 1066 -4.47 -26.58 -7.31
N ALA A 1067 -4.44 -26.65 -5.98
CA ALA A 1067 -3.39 -26.01 -5.20
C ALA A 1067 -2.02 -26.63 -5.54
N PRO A 1068 -0.93 -25.83 -5.48
CA PRO A 1068 0.41 -26.38 -5.67
C PRO A 1068 0.76 -27.35 -4.55
N VAL A 1069 1.52 -28.39 -4.89
CA VAL A 1069 2.17 -29.24 -3.89
C VAL A 1069 3.46 -28.55 -3.51
N VAL A 1070 3.72 -28.35 -2.21
CA VAL A 1070 4.90 -27.61 -1.75
C VAL A 1070 5.67 -28.44 -0.72
N GLY A 1071 6.94 -28.73 -1.01
CA GLY A 1071 7.86 -29.36 -0.06
C GLY A 1071 7.56 -30.81 0.31
N ASN A 1072 6.94 -31.59 -0.59
CA ASN A 1072 6.64 -32.99 -0.36
C ASN A 1072 7.90 -33.87 -0.56
N SER A 1073 8.24 -34.67 0.47
CA SER A 1073 9.47 -35.47 0.47
C SER A 1073 9.49 -36.59 -0.59
N ASP A 1074 8.36 -37.26 -0.83
CA ASP A 1074 8.28 -38.34 -1.83
C ASP A 1074 8.44 -37.78 -3.25
N LEU A 1075 7.84 -36.60 -3.49
CA LEU A 1075 7.98 -35.87 -4.74
C LEU A 1075 9.41 -35.36 -4.94
N ALA A 1076 10.04 -34.81 -3.89
CA ALA A 1076 11.43 -34.38 -3.94
C ALA A 1076 12.37 -35.53 -4.33
N LYS A 1077 12.09 -36.73 -3.80
CA LYS A 1077 12.84 -37.95 -4.09
C LYS A 1077 12.61 -38.44 -5.52
N SER A 1078 11.36 -38.52 -5.98
CA SER A 1078 11.04 -39.00 -7.34
C SER A 1078 11.57 -38.06 -8.44
N GLN A 1079 11.64 -36.76 -8.15
CA GLN A 1079 12.15 -35.74 -9.09
C GLN A 1079 13.67 -35.55 -9.04
N GLY A 1080 14.38 -36.26 -8.16
CA GLY A 1080 15.83 -36.10 -7.98
C GLY A 1080 16.22 -34.68 -7.55
N ASP A 1081 15.42 -34.03 -6.69
CA ASP A 1081 15.62 -32.61 -6.37
C ASP A 1081 16.90 -32.33 -5.58
N LEU A 1082 17.41 -33.31 -4.83
CA LEU A 1082 18.70 -33.16 -4.14
C LEU A 1082 19.80 -32.81 -5.14
N ASP A 1083 19.84 -33.46 -6.31
CA ASP A 1083 20.85 -33.21 -7.35
C ASP A 1083 20.83 -31.79 -7.90
N LYS A 1084 19.75 -31.04 -7.67
CA LYS A 1084 19.56 -29.66 -8.11
C LYS A 1084 20.00 -28.63 -7.06
N ILE A 1085 20.31 -29.06 -5.82
CA ILE A 1085 20.88 -28.17 -4.79
C ILE A 1085 22.22 -27.62 -5.27
N ARG A 1086 22.44 -26.32 -5.06
CA ARG A 1086 23.69 -25.60 -5.37
C ARG A 1086 24.10 -24.75 -4.17
N ALA A 1087 25.40 -24.53 -4.03
CA ALA A 1087 25.96 -23.54 -3.11
C ALA A 1087 26.45 -22.34 -3.92
N VAL A 1088 26.13 -21.13 -3.49
CA VAL A 1088 26.44 -19.88 -4.21
C VAL A 1088 26.95 -18.82 -3.23
N PRO A 1089 28.09 -18.15 -3.51
CA PRO A 1089 29.00 -18.43 -4.62
C PRO A 1089 29.81 -19.71 -4.36
N ASN A 1090 30.20 -20.40 -5.43
CA ASN A 1090 31.11 -21.54 -5.39
C ASN A 1090 31.85 -21.66 -6.74
N PRO A 1091 33.16 -21.33 -6.82
CA PRO A 1091 34.05 -20.95 -5.72
C PRO A 1091 33.69 -19.62 -5.04
N PHE A 1092 34.05 -19.47 -3.76
CA PHE A 1092 33.97 -18.23 -2.99
C PHE A 1092 35.34 -17.51 -3.03
N TYR A 1093 35.40 -16.24 -3.44
CA TYR A 1093 36.65 -15.50 -3.71
C TYR A 1093 36.86 -14.30 -2.77
N GLY A 1094 36.79 -14.49 -1.46
CA GLY A 1094 37.06 -13.48 -0.43
C GLY A 1094 35.98 -12.40 -0.30
N PHE A 1095 35.32 -12.11 -1.43
CA PHE A 1095 34.17 -11.26 -1.63
C PHE A 1095 33.27 -11.90 -2.70
N SER A 1096 32.04 -11.41 -2.79
CA SER A 1096 31.10 -11.71 -3.87
C SER A 1096 30.41 -10.42 -4.26
N ASP A 1097 30.05 -10.23 -5.54
CA ASP A 1097 29.29 -9.05 -5.98
C ASP A 1097 27.92 -8.93 -5.28
N ILE A 1098 27.47 -10.00 -4.61
CA ILE A 1098 26.25 -10.07 -3.80
C ILE A 1098 26.50 -9.52 -2.37
N GLN A 1099 27.75 -9.49 -1.91
CA GLN A 1099 28.19 -9.11 -0.55
C GLN A 1099 28.69 -7.67 -0.52
N ARG A 1100 28.12 -6.86 0.38
CA ARG A 1100 28.34 -5.39 0.42
C ARG A 1100 29.52 -4.95 1.28
N ASN A 1101 29.89 -5.74 2.28
CA ASN A 1101 30.99 -5.45 3.19
C ASN A 1101 31.98 -6.62 3.23
N THR A 1102 33.27 -6.33 3.32
CA THR A 1102 34.34 -7.33 3.45
C THR A 1102 34.24 -8.18 4.73
N SER A 1103 33.38 -7.76 5.66
CA SER A 1103 33.03 -8.45 6.91
C SER A 1103 31.84 -9.41 6.80
N ASP A 1104 30.95 -9.26 5.81
CA ASP A 1104 29.77 -10.14 5.61
C ASP A 1104 30.07 -11.24 4.58
N ARG A 1105 30.83 -12.24 5.02
CA ARG A 1105 31.24 -13.38 4.19
C ARG A 1105 30.26 -14.54 4.37
N TYR A 1106 29.59 -14.95 3.30
CA TYR A 1106 28.66 -16.09 3.38
C TYR A 1106 28.52 -16.92 2.09
N ILE A 1107 28.09 -18.17 2.24
CA ILE A 1107 27.65 -19.06 1.15
C ILE A 1107 26.18 -19.41 1.37
N THR A 1108 25.35 -19.29 0.34
CA THR A 1108 23.95 -19.70 0.38
C THR A 1108 23.76 -21.04 -0.33
N PHE A 1109 23.21 -22.02 0.37
CA PHE A 1109 22.71 -23.24 -0.23
C PHE A 1109 21.29 -22.99 -0.73
N ARG A 1110 20.99 -23.34 -1.99
CA ARG A 1110 19.72 -23.05 -2.68
C ARG A 1110 18.99 -24.33 -3.07
N ARG A 1111 17.65 -24.23 -3.17
CA ARG A 1111 16.73 -25.33 -3.49
C ARG A 1111 16.77 -26.47 -2.46
N LEU A 1112 16.94 -26.11 -1.19
CA LEU A 1112 16.89 -27.06 -0.08
C LEU A 1112 15.44 -27.55 0.14
N PRO A 1113 15.27 -28.78 0.65
CA PRO A 1113 13.98 -29.24 1.18
C PRO A 1113 13.61 -28.48 2.46
N LYS A 1114 12.35 -28.64 2.91
CA LYS A 1114 11.86 -28.01 4.15
C LYS A 1114 12.73 -28.37 5.36
N VAL A 1115 13.10 -29.64 5.47
CA VAL A 1115 13.91 -30.20 6.55
C VAL A 1115 15.20 -30.81 5.99
N CYS A 1116 16.36 -30.29 6.40
CA CYS A 1116 17.66 -30.92 6.15
C CYS A 1116 18.73 -30.40 7.10
N ASN A 1117 19.82 -31.17 7.22
CA ASN A 1117 21.03 -30.77 7.90
C ASN A 1117 22.16 -30.62 6.89
N ILE A 1118 22.98 -29.58 7.03
CA ILE A 1118 24.20 -29.39 6.24
C ILE A 1118 25.40 -29.51 7.18
N LYS A 1119 26.19 -30.56 7.01
CA LYS A 1119 27.44 -30.79 7.73
C LYS A 1119 28.62 -30.43 6.84
N ILE A 1120 29.51 -29.60 7.33
CA ILE A 1120 30.64 -29.07 6.55
C ILE A 1120 31.95 -29.61 7.10
N PHE A 1121 32.81 -30.07 6.21
CA PHE A 1121 34.09 -30.70 6.53
C PHE A 1121 35.23 -30.14 5.68
N THR A 1122 36.47 -30.26 6.17
CA THR A 1122 37.69 -30.14 5.34
C THR A 1122 37.83 -31.36 4.41
N LEU A 1123 38.70 -31.30 3.41
CA LEU A 1123 39.04 -32.49 2.59
C LEU A 1123 39.63 -33.65 3.41
N SER A 1124 40.27 -33.35 4.54
CA SER A 1124 40.83 -34.34 5.47
C SER A 1124 39.76 -34.99 6.36
N GLY A 1125 38.52 -34.48 6.34
CA GLY A 1125 37.40 -34.99 7.13
C GLY A 1125 37.18 -34.29 8.48
N ASP A 1126 37.88 -33.19 8.76
CA ASP A 1126 37.68 -32.43 10.00
C ASP A 1126 36.33 -31.72 9.96
N PHE A 1127 35.56 -31.83 11.05
CA PHE A 1127 34.25 -31.22 11.16
C PHE A 1127 34.35 -29.71 11.44
N ILE A 1128 33.75 -28.91 10.56
CA ILE A 1128 33.81 -27.44 10.62
C ILE A 1128 32.55 -26.85 11.25
N ARG A 1129 31.37 -27.24 10.75
CA ARG A 1129 30.07 -26.71 11.20
C ARG A 1129 28.90 -27.60 10.80
N LYS A 1130 27.82 -27.53 11.56
CA LYS A 1130 26.50 -28.05 11.21
C LYS A 1130 25.50 -26.90 11.13
N LEU A 1131 24.66 -26.93 10.11
CA LEU A 1131 23.56 -26.00 9.90
C LEU A 1131 22.26 -26.81 9.84
N ASP A 1132 21.32 -26.48 10.72
CA ASP A 1132 20.01 -27.12 10.80
C ASP A 1132 18.97 -26.26 10.09
N LYS A 1133 18.18 -26.89 9.20
CA LYS A 1133 17.08 -26.23 8.50
C LYS A 1133 15.77 -26.96 8.78
N ASN A 1134 14.78 -26.21 9.26
CA ASN A 1134 13.41 -26.66 9.48
C ASN A 1134 12.43 -25.49 9.28
N ASN A 1135 12.30 -25.04 8.04
CA ASN A 1135 11.45 -23.90 7.65
C ASN A 1135 11.02 -24.02 6.19
N ASP A 1136 10.08 -23.17 5.76
CA ASP A 1136 9.52 -23.16 4.40
C ASP A 1136 10.40 -22.43 3.37
N GLU A 1137 11.55 -21.89 3.77
CA GLU A 1137 12.52 -21.26 2.86
C GLU A 1137 13.18 -22.30 1.96
N SER A 1138 13.60 -21.95 0.74
CA SER A 1138 14.38 -22.88 -0.10
C SER A 1138 15.88 -22.71 0.07
N THR A 1139 16.29 -21.87 1.01
CA THR A 1139 17.68 -21.47 1.19
C THR A 1139 18.16 -21.63 2.64
N LEU A 1140 19.48 -21.75 2.81
CA LEU A 1140 20.16 -21.67 4.09
C LEU A 1140 21.55 -21.06 3.89
N THR A 1141 21.91 -20.12 4.75
CA THR A 1141 23.17 -19.39 4.63
C THR A 1141 24.19 -19.87 5.66
N TRP A 1142 25.43 -20.03 5.23
CA TRP A 1142 26.60 -20.24 6.06
C TRP A 1142 27.48 -19.01 6.05
N ASP A 1143 27.77 -18.45 7.22
CA ASP A 1143 28.65 -17.30 7.46
C ASP A 1143 30.17 -17.57 7.29
N ILE A 1144 30.55 -18.74 6.75
CA ILE A 1144 31.96 -19.14 6.53
C ILE A 1144 32.77 -19.13 7.86
N LYS A 1145 32.10 -19.40 8.98
CA LYS A 1145 32.73 -19.61 10.29
C LYS A 1145 32.57 -21.04 10.76
N ASN A 1146 33.53 -21.51 11.56
CA ASN A 1146 33.43 -22.80 12.26
C ASN A 1146 32.45 -22.72 13.45
N LEU A 1147 32.35 -23.80 14.24
CA LEU A 1147 31.47 -23.89 15.41
C LEU A 1147 31.80 -22.91 16.54
N GLU A 1148 33.05 -22.45 16.60
CA GLU A 1148 33.54 -21.48 17.58
C GLU A 1148 33.39 -20.03 17.06
N SER A 1149 32.62 -19.83 15.98
CA SER A 1149 32.42 -18.53 15.32
C SER A 1149 33.70 -17.88 14.77
N VAL A 1150 34.73 -18.69 14.50
CA VAL A 1150 36.00 -18.23 13.90
C VAL A 1150 35.96 -18.41 12.38
N PRO A 1151 36.36 -17.41 11.57
CA PRO A 1151 36.48 -17.55 10.13
C PRO A 1151 37.37 -18.74 9.73
N ILE A 1152 36.95 -19.48 8.71
CA ILE A 1152 37.74 -20.62 8.21
C ILE A 1152 38.83 -20.16 7.22
N ALA A 1153 39.87 -20.98 7.04
CA ALA A 1153 40.96 -20.68 6.11
C ALA A 1153 40.58 -20.94 4.63
N SER A 1154 41.33 -20.33 3.70
CA SER A 1154 41.29 -20.71 2.28
C SER A 1154 41.53 -22.21 2.11
N GLY A 1155 40.68 -22.88 1.33
CA GLY A 1155 40.81 -24.31 1.08
C GLY A 1155 39.60 -24.93 0.40
N MET A 1156 39.68 -26.24 0.22
CA MET A 1156 38.59 -27.08 -0.29
C MET A 1156 37.80 -27.68 0.86
N TYR A 1157 36.48 -27.61 0.76
CA TYR A 1157 35.54 -28.10 1.77
C TYR A 1157 34.49 -29.01 1.14
N ILE A 1158 33.86 -29.83 1.97
CA ILE A 1158 32.78 -30.75 1.61
C ILE A 1158 31.56 -30.40 2.46
N ALA A 1159 30.43 -30.11 1.81
CA ALA A 1159 29.14 -29.98 2.47
C ALA A 1159 28.29 -31.24 2.20
N LEU A 1160 28.01 -32.01 3.24
CA LEU A 1160 27.09 -33.14 3.24
C LEU A 1160 25.70 -32.64 3.67
N ILE A 1161 24.75 -32.71 2.75
CA ILE A 1161 23.35 -32.38 2.97
C ILE A 1161 22.60 -33.67 3.24
N GLU A 1162 22.02 -33.79 4.43
CA GLU A 1162 21.18 -34.91 4.84
C GLU A 1162 19.73 -34.45 4.92
N ALA A 1163 18.87 -35.01 4.05
CA ALA A 1163 17.45 -34.66 3.98
C ALA A 1163 16.61 -35.87 4.40
N PRO A 1164 16.03 -35.88 5.61
CA PRO A 1164 15.25 -37.01 6.13
C PRO A 1164 14.14 -37.44 5.18
N GLY A 1165 14.06 -38.75 4.88
CA GLY A 1165 13.05 -39.32 3.98
C GLY A 1165 13.31 -39.09 2.48
N ILE A 1166 14.25 -38.22 2.10
CA ILE A 1166 14.58 -37.89 0.70
C ILE A 1166 15.89 -38.56 0.29
N GLY A 1167 16.98 -38.32 1.03
CA GLY A 1167 18.31 -38.86 0.73
C GLY A 1167 19.45 -37.94 1.18
N GLU A 1168 20.64 -38.14 0.63
CA GLU A 1168 21.85 -37.38 0.94
C GLU A 1168 22.51 -36.80 -0.31
N LYS A 1169 23.20 -35.67 -0.16
CA LYS A 1169 23.99 -35.07 -1.24
C LYS A 1169 25.29 -34.46 -0.74
N ILE A 1170 26.35 -34.65 -1.52
CA ILE A 1170 27.64 -34.02 -1.30
C ILE A 1170 27.83 -32.84 -2.27
N ILE A 1171 28.25 -31.69 -1.75
CA ILE A 1171 28.70 -30.54 -2.53
C ILE A 1171 30.15 -30.23 -2.17
N LYS A 1172 30.99 -30.09 -3.20
CA LYS A 1172 32.38 -29.62 -3.04
C LYS A 1172 32.38 -28.09 -3.10
N LEU A 1173 33.03 -27.46 -2.12
CA LEU A 1173 33.15 -26.01 -2.00
C LEU A 1173 34.63 -25.62 -2.13
N ALA A 1174 34.92 -24.60 -2.93
CA ALA A 1174 36.23 -23.95 -2.97
C ALA A 1174 36.11 -22.58 -2.32
N ILE A 1175 36.90 -22.32 -1.28
CA ILE A 1175 36.84 -21.07 -0.51
C ILE A 1175 38.23 -20.44 -0.53
N PHE A 1176 38.30 -19.20 -0.99
CA PHE A 1176 39.48 -18.36 -0.92
C PHE A 1176 39.13 -17.18 -0.03
N THR A 1177 39.82 -16.99 1.10
CA THR A 1177 39.66 -15.83 1.99
C THR A 1177 40.73 -14.79 1.69
N SER A 1178 40.45 -13.52 1.97
CA SER A 1178 41.42 -12.43 1.88
C SER A 1178 42.60 -12.66 2.84
N GLU A 1179 43.80 -12.23 2.42
CA GLU A 1179 45.02 -12.28 3.24
C GLU A 1179 44.89 -11.28 4.40
N GLU A 1180 44.86 -11.76 5.65
CA GLU A 1180 44.91 -10.91 6.84
C GLU A 1180 46.37 -10.69 7.23
N ARG A 1181 46.91 -9.50 6.96
CA ARG A 1181 48.27 -9.10 7.38
C ARG A 1181 48.20 -8.34 8.69
N ILE A 1182 48.93 -8.82 9.70
CA ILE A 1182 49.22 -8.05 10.91
C ILE A 1182 50.33 -7.06 10.54
N GLY A 1183 49.98 -5.78 10.43
CA GLY A 1183 50.96 -4.71 10.37
C GLY A 1183 51.60 -4.54 11.74
N PHE A 1184 52.86 -4.94 11.88
CA PHE A 1184 53.67 -4.63 13.05
C PHE A 1184 54.16 -3.18 13.00
#